data_AF-A0A7U6REC6-F1
#
_entry.id   AF-A0A7U6REC6-F1
#
_cell.length_a   1.000
_cell.length_b   1.000
_cell.length_c   1.000
_cell.angle_alpha   90.00
_cell.angle_beta   90.00
_cell.angle_gamma   90.00
#
_symmetry.space_group_name_H-M   'P 1'
#
loop_
_entity.id
_entity.type
_entity.pdbx_description
1 polymer ?
#
loop_
_entity_poly.entity_id
_entity_poly.type
_entity_poly.pdbx_seq_one_letter_code
_entity_poly.pdbx_strand_id
1 'polypeptide(L)'
;MVRRTLPAVFALLFSSPLLAGQQTLFSFVRPASVVNVATEDAGMPQYNAEQTAEGEVLRRVVFNPAPRPTLRLSPQGGVWDWSAGQFLTLRLQSAMDWALTVDVTVQGSDGRTLTSRIDLPAGPAQTVMVPLTASSPLSQGMRAGPPMPWNHGGQRLLLTSSAGAVDLKQVTAVSLSIPNPKVAQNLLIERVGIQDDDQAYQAAYRELIDAYGQSTRANWPEKVANDDQLKAADKREQQQLKGWLAERDKQQLDSYGGLVAGPAFEAKGFFRTEKRDGRWYLVTPEGHPFYSLGVNAVAADGGRTYVAGREGMFKALPGEGEALAAFYGEGNNDDGNASSQGRSFKQGRWFDFYAANLQRTYGKPCSPALEGQPASCPPLVLDAARWQAHALDRLQAWGFNTIGNWSEPALGQAKRMPYTLPLSIVGDYASISTGMDWWGSMPDPFDPRFAMATERAVAIAARDHRDDPWLIGYFADNELAWAAPGNDPKARYGLAYGTLRLTTDVPAKRAFLKQLRDKYRNQEGLSRAWGIELTAWELMEDPGFEAPLPNPEHPEIERDYQHFQQVFAETYFKTIADSLKWHAPNHLLLGGRYAVSTPEAVKACAEFCDVLSFNFYTLKPQDGYDFARLAELDKPVLVSEFQFGSRDRGPFWPGPLEVAREEDRGPAYGNFLKAALAQPMIVGAHWFQYLDQPASGRLLDGENGHLGLVAITDMPYPGFVDAVRKSNLQAVSQLRTQLEKPAP
;
A
#
# COMPACT_ATOMS: atom_id res chain seq x y z
N MET A 1 -37.92 -77.17 -19.17
CA MET A 1 -37.01 -77.98 -18.33
C MET A 1 -35.64 -77.30 -18.32
N VAL A 2 -35.05 -77.19 -17.14
CA VAL A 2 -33.84 -76.44 -16.77
C VAL A 2 -32.59 -76.94 -17.53
N ARG A 3 -31.69 -76.05 -18.01
CA ARG A 3 -30.29 -75.89 -17.51
C ARG A 3 -29.39 -75.03 -18.42
N ARG A 4 -28.95 -73.92 -17.79
CA ARG A 4 -27.66 -73.19 -17.81
C ARG A 4 -26.55 -73.67 -18.76
N THR A 5 -25.90 -72.69 -19.41
CA THR A 5 -24.47 -72.32 -19.19
C THR A 5 -24.14 -70.97 -19.86
N LEU A 6 -23.46 -70.10 -19.10
CA LEU A 6 -22.67 -68.94 -19.55
C LEU A 6 -21.32 -69.46 -20.09
N PRO A 7 -20.61 -68.74 -20.99
CA PRO A 7 -19.70 -67.69 -20.50
C PRO A 7 -19.54 -66.44 -21.41
N ALA A 8 -18.93 -65.44 -20.77
CA ALA A 8 -18.55 -64.11 -21.24
C ALA A 8 -17.71 -64.07 -22.52
N VAL A 9 -17.94 -63.04 -23.35
CA VAL A 9 -16.91 -62.39 -24.18
C VAL A 9 -17.16 -60.88 -24.23
N PHE A 10 -16.11 -60.15 -23.85
CA PHE A 10 -15.77 -58.75 -24.06
C PHE A 10 -16.57 -57.97 -25.12
N ALA A 11 -17.15 -56.84 -24.71
CA ALA A 11 -17.41 -55.70 -25.59
C ALA A 11 -16.60 -54.50 -25.07
N LEU A 12 -15.53 -54.19 -25.81
CA LEU A 12 -14.77 -52.96 -25.73
C LEU A 12 -15.71 -51.75 -25.85
N LEU A 13 -15.75 -50.91 -24.82
CA LEU A 13 -16.21 -49.53 -24.95
C LEU A 13 -14.99 -48.62 -24.90
N PHE A 14 -14.80 -47.95 -26.03
CA PHE A 14 -13.78 -46.96 -26.31
C PHE A 14 -13.65 -45.94 -25.19
N SER A 15 -12.45 -45.85 -24.61
CA SER A 15 -11.98 -44.69 -23.87
C SER A 15 -11.95 -43.49 -24.82
N SER A 16 -12.99 -42.66 -24.71
CA SER A 16 -12.92 -41.29 -25.23
C SER A 16 -11.88 -40.54 -24.38
N PRO A 17 -11.03 -39.68 -24.97
CA PRO A 17 -10.15 -38.84 -24.17
C PRO A 17 -11.03 -37.96 -23.26
N LEU A 18 -10.68 -37.91 -21.97
CA LEU A 18 -11.27 -36.98 -21.00
C LEU A 18 -11.10 -35.56 -21.56
N LEU A 19 -12.20 -35.00 -22.06
CA LEU A 19 -12.36 -33.55 -22.17
C LEU A 19 -12.29 -32.99 -20.74
N ALA A 20 -11.53 -31.92 -20.54
CA ALA A 20 -11.43 -31.17 -19.30
C ALA A 20 -12.83 -30.96 -18.68
N GLY A 21 -12.99 -31.25 -17.39
CA GLY A 21 -14.31 -31.41 -16.82
C GLY A 21 -14.36 -31.20 -15.31
N GLN A 22 -15.24 -30.31 -14.87
CA GLN A 22 -15.58 -30.12 -13.47
C GLN A 22 -16.14 -31.43 -12.87
N GLN A 23 -15.42 -32.01 -11.90
CA GLN A 23 -15.89 -33.15 -11.14
C GLN A 23 -16.80 -32.66 -10.00
N THR A 24 -18.06 -33.10 -9.97
CA THR A 24 -18.94 -32.82 -8.83
C THR A 24 -18.56 -33.73 -7.66
N LEU A 25 -18.21 -33.13 -6.52
CA LEU A 25 -17.94 -33.83 -5.27
C LEU A 25 -19.24 -34.12 -4.51
N PHE A 26 -20.09 -33.09 -4.38
CA PHE A 26 -21.36 -33.19 -3.67
C PHE A 26 -22.37 -32.17 -4.21
N SER A 27 -23.62 -32.59 -4.40
CA SER A 27 -24.74 -31.70 -4.68
C SER A 27 -25.66 -31.64 -3.46
N PHE A 28 -25.96 -30.45 -2.98
CA PHE A 28 -26.89 -30.24 -1.86
C PHE A 28 -28.36 -30.40 -2.27
N VAL A 29 -28.62 -30.35 -3.58
CA VAL A 29 -29.95 -30.54 -4.19
C VAL A 29 -30.18 -32.01 -4.57
N ARG A 30 -29.12 -32.72 -4.98
CA ARG A 30 -29.13 -34.16 -5.29
C ARG A 30 -28.04 -34.87 -4.49
N PRO A 31 -28.21 -35.02 -3.15
CA PRO A 31 -27.16 -35.54 -2.29
C PRO A 31 -26.79 -36.98 -2.66
N ALA A 32 -25.51 -37.19 -2.94
CA ALA A 32 -24.93 -38.52 -3.11
C ALA A 32 -24.55 -39.09 -1.74
N SER A 33 -24.77 -40.39 -1.54
CA SER A 33 -24.51 -41.07 -0.26
C SER A 33 -23.03 -41.34 0.01
N VAL A 34 -22.09 -40.56 -0.54
CA VAL A 34 -20.63 -40.79 -0.41
C VAL A 34 -19.90 -39.69 0.35
N VAL A 35 -20.62 -38.63 0.74
CA VAL A 35 -20.11 -37.50 1.53
C VAL A 35 -20.91 -37.37 2.81
N ASN A 36 -20.22 -37.28 3.93
CA ASN A 36 -20.76 -36.89 5.22
C ASN A 36 -20.88 -35.36 5.27
N VAL A 37 -22.03 -34.87 5.73
CA VAL A 37 -22.28 -33.45 5.94
C VAL A 37 -22.60 -33.24 7.41
N ALA A 38 -21.78 -32.44 8.09
CA ALA A 38 -21.92 -32.09 9.49
C ALA A 38 -22.02 -30.58 9.65
N THR A 39 -22.70 -30.14 10.71
CA THR A 39 -22.83 -28.72 11.05
C THR A 39 -22.49 -28.51 12.52
N GLU A 40 -21.85 -27.39 12.82
CA GLU A 40 -21.54 -26.91 14.16
C GLU A 40 -22.01 -25.46 14.25
N ASP A 41 -22.93 -25.17 15.17
CA ASP A 41 -23.66 -23.88 15.26
C ASP A 41 -24.29 -23.42 13.92
N ALA A 42 -24.50 -24.37 13.00
CA ALA A 42 -25.14 -24.17 11.71
C ALA A 42 -26.23 -25.23 11.51
N GLY A 43 -27.14 -25.00 10.57
CA GLY A 43 -28.19 -25.96 10.26
C GLY A 43 -28.84 -25.75 8.89
N MET A 44 -29.51 -26.79 8.41
CA MET A 44 -30.31 -26.74 7.18
C MET A 44 -31.78 -26.84 7.58
N PRO A 45 -32.49 -25.71 7.73
CA PRO A 45 -33.83 -25.67 8.33
C PRO A 45 -34.88 -26.40 7.48
N GLN A 46 -34.61 -26.56 6.17
CA GLN A 46 -35.46 -27.31 5.25
C GLN A 46 -34.66 -28.41 4.55
N TYR A 47 -35.33 -29.53 4.28
CA TYR A 47 -34.77 -30.63 3.50
C TYR A 47 -34.75 -30.30 2.01
N ASN A 48 -35.75 -29.54 1.54
CA ASN A 48 -35.92 -29.18 0.14
C ASN A 48 -35.02 -28.01 -0.24
N ALA A 49 -34.61 -27.99 -1.50
CA ALA A 49 -33.94 -26.84 -2.09
C ALA A 49 -34.94 -25.73 -2.40
N GLU A 50 -34.47 -24.49 -2.39
CA GLU A 50 -35.21 -23.28 -2.68
C GLU A 50 -34.89 -22.81 -4.10
N GLN A 51 -35.89 -22.29 -4.81
CA GLN A 51 -35.68 -21.67 -6.11
C GLN A 51 -35.36 -20.18 -5.92
N THR A 52 -34.28 -19.71 -6.53
CA THR A 52 -33.87 -18.31 -6.50
C THR A 52 -34.70 -17.48 -7.48
N ALA A 53 -34.56 -16.15 -7.39
CA ALA A 53 -35.19 -15.23 -8.33
C ALA A 53 -34.79 -15.49 -9.81
N GLU A 54 -33.59 -16.04 -10.06
CA GLU A 54 -33.11 -16.40 -11.41
C GLU A 54 -33.45 -17.85 -11.79
N GLY A 55 -34.25 -18.55 -10.98
CA GLY A 55 -34.74 -19.89 -11.25
C GLY A 55 -33.76 -21.01 -10.89
N GLU A 56 -32.60 -20.70 -10.30
CA GLU A 56 -31.65 -21.69 -9.81
C GLU A 56 -32.16 -22.37 -8.54
N VAL A 57 -31.81 -23.64 -8.36
CA VAL A 57 -32.25 -24.42 -7.20
C VAL A 57 -31.04 -24.62 -6.29
N LEU A 58 -31.08 -24.05 -5.08
CA LEU A 58 -29.99 -24.13 -4.09
C LEU A 58 -30.54 -24.48 -2.71
N ARG A 59 -29.70 -25.00 -1.83
CA ARG A 59 -30.09 -25.35 -0.45
C ARG A 59 -29.60 -24.32 0.54
N ARG A 60 -30.47 -23.91 1.47
CA ARG A 60 -30.13 -22.97 2.54
C ARG A 60 -29.38 -23.63 3.68
N VAL A 61 -28.32 -22.95 4.12
CA VAL A 61 -27.57 -23.22 5.34
C VAL A 61 -27.59 -21.96 6.19
N VAL A 62 -28.03 -22.09 7.44
CA VAL A 62 -28.11 -21.01 8.42
C VAL A 62 -26.93 -21.14 9.36
N PHE A 63 -26.11 -20.11 9.46
CA PHE A 63 -24.98 -20.00 10.39
C PHE A 63 -25.40 -19.11 11.56
N ASN A 64 -25.50 -19.67 12.76
CA ASN A 64 -26.00 -18.95 13.94
C ASN A 64 -24.91 -18.09 14.60
N PRO A 65 -25.26 -17.11 15.44
CA PRO A 65 -24.29 -16.33 16.21
C PRO A 65 -23.45 -17.21 17.14
N ALA A 66 -22.24 -17.52 16.70
CA ALA A 66 -21.21 -18.27 17.42
C ALA A 66 -19.83 -17.81 16.91
N PRO A 67 -18.72 -18.13 17.60
CA PRO A 67 -17.39 -17.67 17.17
C PRO A 67 -17.02 -18.11 15.74
N ARG A 68 -17.40 -19.34 15.36
CA ARG A 68 -17.11 -19.93 14.05
C ARG A 68 -18.14 -21.02 13.68
N PRO A 69 -19.42 -20.66 13.45
CA PRO A 69 -20.39 -21.62 12.92
C PRO A 69 -19.89 -22.20 11.59
N THR A 70 -20.01 -23.52 11.42
CA THR A 70 -19.32 -24.27 10.39
C THR A 70 -20.22 -25.32 9.73
N LEU A 71 -20.15 -25.39 8.41
CA LEU A 71 -20.62 -26.50 7.58
C LEU A 71 -19.39 -27.31 7.14
N ARG A 72 -19.34 -28.60 7.48
CA ARG A 72 -18.22 -29.48 7.16
C ARG A 72 -18.66 -30.63 6.24
N LEU A 73 -17.89 -30.85 5.18
CA LEU A 73 -18.00 -31.99 4.28
C LEU A 73 -16.78 -32.90 4.46
N SER A 74 -16.99 -34.21 4.56
CA SER A 74 -15.92 -35.22 4.61
C SER A 74 -16.32 -36.48 3.82
N PRO A 75 -15.37 -37.30 3.32
CA PRO A 75 -15.72 -38.57 2.71
C PRO A 75 -16.38 -39.50 3.75
N GLN A 76 -17.27 -40.39 3.30
CA GLN A 76 -17.82 -41.42 4.18
C GLN A 76 -16.78 -42.39 4.74
N GLY A 77 -15.69 -42.60 4.02
CA GLY A 77 -14.53 -43.34 4.47
C GLY A 77 -13.29 -42.99 3.65
N GLY A 78 -12.12 -43.16 4.26
CA GLY A 78 -10.83 -42.85 3.62
C GLY A 78 -10.57 -41.35 3.47
N VAL A 79 -9.96 -40.98 2.34
CA VAL A 79 -9.57 -39.62 1.97
C VAL A 79 -9.99 -39.36 0.52
N TRP A 80 -10.13 -38.10 0.14
CA TRP A 80 -10.23 -37.73 -1.27
C TRP A 80 -8.83 -37.54 -1.87
N ASP A 81 -8.67 -38.01 -3.11
CA ASP A 81 -7.51 -37.68 -3.96
C ASP A 81 -7.92 -36.62 -4.98
N TRP A 82 -7.42 -35.41 -4.78
CA TRP A 82 -7.61 -34.23 -5.62
C TRP A 82 -6.33 -33.85 -6.37
N SER A 83 -5.39 -34.78 -6.57
CA SER A 83 -4.09 -34.48 -7.20
C SER A 83 -4.21 -33.90 -8.61
N ALA A 84 -5.30 -34.18 -9.33
CA ALA A 84 -5.58 -33.61 -10.64
C ALA A 84 -6.30 -32.25 -10.56
N GLY A 85 -6.82 -31.87 -9.39
CA GLY A 85 -7.59 -30.65 -9.19
C GLY A 85 -6.71 -29.41 -9.05
N GLN A 86 -7.12 -28.34 -9.71
CA GLN A 86 -6.52 -27.01 -9.59
C GLN A 86 -7.38 -26.07 -8.74
N PHE A 87 -8.71 -26.22 -8.77
CA PHE A 87 -9.64 -25.39 -8.02
C PHE A 87 -10.70 -26.22 -7.31
N LEU A 88 -10.99 -25.84 -6.06
CA LEU A 88 -12.25 -26.16 -5.41
C LEU A 88 -13.31 -25.17 -5.93
N THR A 89 -14.41 -25.69 -6.43
CA THR A 89 -15.53 -24.89 -6.97
C THR A 89 -16.74 -24.99 -6.06
N LEU A 90 -17.33 -23.85 -5.73
CA LEU A 90 -18.52 -23.75 -4.87
C LEU A 90 -19.59 -22.93 -5.59
N ARG A 91 -20.76 -23.51 -5.87
CA ARG A 91 -21.91 -22.73 -6.38
C ARG A 91 -22.68 -22.14 -5.21
N LEU A 92 -22.47 -20.85 -4.95
CA LEU A 92 -22.94 -20.15 -3.75
C LEU A 92 -23.77 -18.91 -4.09
N GLN A 93 -24.70 -18.59 -3.20
CA GLN A 93 -25.42 -17.31 -3.19
C GLN A 93 -25.59 -16.82 -1.76
N SER A 94 -25.31 -15.53 -1.50
CA SER A 94 -25.74 -14.89 -0.26
C SER A 94 -27.27 -14.79 -0.27
N ALA A 95 -27.93 -15.33 0.76
CA ALA A 95 -29.35 -15.09 1.01
C ALA A 95 -29.57 -13.96 2.02
N MET A 96 -28.65 -13.00 2.04
CA MET A 96 -28.75 -11.74 2.76
C MET A 96 -28.79 -10.58 1.75
N ASP A 97 -29.30 -9.44 2.19
CA ASP A 97 -29.27 -8.19 1.40
C ASP A 97 -27.86 -7.53 1.38
N TRP A 98 -26.86 -8.20 1.95
CA TRP A 98 -25.48 -7.74 2.05
C TRP A 98 -24.48 -8.87 1.75
N ALA A 99 -23.21 -8.51 1.59
CA ALA A 99 -22.13 -9.44 1.32
C ALA A 99 -21.78 -10.30 2.56
N LEU A 100 -21.45 -11.57 2.34
CA LEU A 100 -21.01 -12.48 3.39
C LEU A 100 -19.51 -12.72 3.31
N THR A 101 -18.84 -12.71 4.47
CA THR A 101 -17.49 -13.25 4.58
C THR A 101 -17.58 -14.74 4.91
N VAL A 102 -17.13 -15.60 3.99
CA VAL A 102 -17.12 -17.05 4.16
C VAL A 102 -15.67 -17.55 4.13
N ASP A 103 -15.21 -18.11 5.25
CA ASP A 103 -13.90 -18.74 5.36
C ASP A 103 -14.02 -20.22 4.93
N VAL A 104 -13.23 -20.62 3.94
CA VAL A 104 -13.12 -21.99 3.43
C VAL A 104 -11.82 -22.61 3.94
N THR A 105 -11.89 -23.83 4.45
CA THR A 105 -10.71 -24.60 4.87
C THR A 105 -10.72 -25.99 4.24
N VAL A 106 -9.68 -26.33 3.49
CA VAL A 106 -9.37 -27.67 3.00
C VAL A 106 -8.34 -28.29 3.94
N GLN A 107 -8.62 -29.48 4.47
CA GLN A 107 -7.78 -30.14 5.47
C GLN A 107 -7.21 -31.45 4.94
N GLY A 108 -5.90 -31.67 5.12
CA GLY A 108 -5.21 -32.93 4.82
C GLY A 108 -5.23 -33.91 6.00
N SER A 109 -4.92 -35.18 5.74
CA SER A 109 -4.79 -36.22 6.78
C SER A 109 -3.63 -35.95 7.75
N ASP A 110 -2.63 -35.18 7.31
CA ASP A 110 -1.46 -34.75 8.08
C ASP A 110 -1.71 -33.49 8.94
N GLY A 111 -2.95 -32.98 8.94
CA GLY A 111 -3.34 -31.79 9.70
C GLY A 111 -2.99 -30.46 9.03
N ARG A 112 -2.27 -30.45 7.90
CA ARG A 112 -2.02 -29.22 7.15
C ARG A 112 -3.31 -28.73 6.50
N THR A 113 -3.40 -27.41 6.32
CA THR A 113 -4.59 -26.77 5.79
C THR A 113 -4.26 -25.77 4.69
N LEU A 114 -5.17 -25.70 3.73
CA LEU A 114 -5.29 -24.61 2.79
C LEU A 114 -6.56 -23.84 3.13
N THR A 115 -6.45 -22.52 3.23
CA THR A 115 -7.54 -21.64 3.66
C THR A 115 -7.79 -20.58 2.60
N SER A 116 -9.04 -20.13 2.51
CA SER A 116 -9.46 -19.05 1.62
C SER A 116 -10.55 -18.23 2.30
N ARG A 117 -10.55 -16.91 2.08
CA ARG A 117 -11.64 -16.03 2.50
C ARG A 117 -12.38 -15.54 1.27
N ILE A 118 -13.70 -15.72 1.28
CA ILE A 118 -14.60 -15.30 0.21
C ILE A 118 -15.37 -14.08 0.71
N ASP A 119 -15.24 -12.95 0.01
CA ASP A 119 -16.17 -11.84 0.12
C ASP A 119 -17.30 -12.04 -0.89
N LEU A 120 -18.32 -12.81 -0.50
CA LEU A 120 -19.43 -13.21 -1.37
C LEU A 120 -20.46 -12.09 -1.45
N PRO A 121 -20.61 -11.38 -2.59
CA PRO A 121 -21.56 -10.28 -2.66
C PRO A 121 -23.00 -10.77 -2.66
N ALA A 122 -23.91 -9.88 -2.24
CA ALA A 122 -25.34 -10.08 -2.46
C ALA A 122 -25.66 -10.17 -3.95
N GLY A 123 -26.73 -10.89 -4.30
CA GLY A 123 -27.15 -11.09 -5.68
C GLY A 123 -27.32 -12.56 -6.04
N PRO A 124 -27.38 -12.91 -7.33
CA PRO A 124 -27.61 -14.27 -7.79
C PRO A 124 -26.42 -15.19 -7.54
N ALA A 125 -26.62 -16.49 -7.78
CA ALA A 125 -25.61 -17.49 -7.51
C ALA A 125 -24.38 -17.34 -8.42
N GLN A 126 -23.25 -17.66 -7.82
CA GLN A 126 -21.92 -17.46 -8.37
C GLN A 126 -21.14 -18.76 -8.19
N THR A 127 -20.29 -19.07 -9.15
CA THR A 127 -19.32 -20.16 -9.02
C THR A 127 -18.06 -19.56 -8.42
N VAL A 128 -17.85 -19.80 -7.13
CA VAL A 128 -16.62 -19.43 -6.45
C VAL A 128 -15.53 -20.44 -6.80
N MET A 129 -14.36 -19.95 -7.16
CA MET A 129 -13.16 -20.74 -7.45
C MET A 129 -12.11 -20.47 -6.37
N VAL A 130 -11.76 -21.50 -5.62
CA VAL A 130 -10.71 -21.50 -4.60
C VAL A 130 -9.49 -22.24 -5.14
N PRO A 131 -8.36 -21.56 -5.41
CA PRO A 131 -7.14 -22.23 -5.87
C PRO A 131 -6.68 -23.27 -4.85
N LEU A 132 -6.42 -24.50 -5.27
CA LEU A 132 -5.94 -25.61 -4.41
C LEU A 132 -4.44 -25.55 -4.12
N THR A 133 -3.74 -24.64 -4.79
CA THR A 133 -2.37 -24.21 -4.48
C THR A 133 -2.44 -22.75 -4.03
N ALA A 134 -1.72 -22.39 -2.95
CA ALA A 134 -1.72 -21.03 -2.43
C ALA A 134 -1.42 -20.01 -3.54
N SER A 135 -2.36 -19.09 -3.73
CA SER A 135 -2.30 -18.06 -4.76
C SER A 135 -3.01 -16.81 -4.27
N SER A 136 -2.49 -15.66 -4.65
CA SER A 136 -3.07 -14.35 -4.40
C SER A 136 -2.80 -13.43 -5.59
N PRO A 137 -3.40 -12.24 -5.66
CA PRO A 137 -3.05 -11.24 -6.67
C PRO A 137 -1.54 -10.95 -6.76
N LEU A 138 -0.77 -11.13 -5.67
CA LEU A 138 0.68 -10.94 -5.69
C LEU A 138 1.38 -11.93 -6.65
N SER A 139 0.85 -13.14 -6.80
CA SER A 139 1.33 -14.11 -7.79
C SER A 139 1.10 -13.65 -9.24
N GLN A 140 0.30 -12.60 -9.43
CA GLN A 140 0.07 -11.91 -10.70
C GLN A 140 0.73 -10.52 -10.73
N GLY A 141 1.60 -10.21 -9.76
CA GLY A 141 2.35 -8.95 -9.67
C GLY A 141 1.54 -7.76 -9.15
N MET A 142 0.38 -8.01 -8.54
CA MET A 142 -0.57 -6.96 -8.12
C MET A 142 -0.94 -7.09 -6.64
N ARG A 143 -1.18 -5.97 -5.94
CA ARG A 143 -1.65 -5.95 -4.55
C ARG A 143 -3.10 -6.43 -4.44
N ALA A 144 -3.97 -5.97 -5.34
CA ALA A 144 -5.36 -6.41 -5.44
C ALA A 144 -5.66 -6.99 -6.84
N GLY A 145 -6.53 -8.00 -6.89
CA GLY A 145 -6.97 -8.62 -8.15
C GLY A 145 -8.09 -7.82 -8.82
N PRO A 146 -8.41 -8.09 -10.10
CA PRO A 146 -9.47 -7.40 -10.81
C PRO A 146 -10.84 -7.55 -10.10
N PRO A 147 -11.81 -6.65 -10.35
CA PRO A 147 -13.12 -6.71 -9.74
C PRO A 147 -13.81 -8.07 -9.95
N MET A 148 -14.37 -8.59 -8.87
CA MET A 148 -15.12 -9.85 -8.82
C MET A 148 -16.51 -9.60 -8.25
N PRO A 149 -17.53 -10.40 -8.61
CA PRO A 149 -17.47 -11.46 -9.62
C PRO A 149 -17.41 -10.90 -11.06
N TRP A 150 -17.09 -11.77 -12.01
CA TRP A 150 -17.13 -11.45 -13.43
C TRP A 150 -17.86 -12.52 -14.24
N ASN A 151 -18.29 -12.18 -15.45
CA ASN A 151 -18.97 -13.13 -16.33
C ASN A 151 -17.99 -13.74 -17.33
N HIS A 152 -17.92 -15.07 -17.37
CA HIS A 152 -17.11 -15.83 -18.33
C HIS A 152 -17.83 -17.12 -18.71
N GLY A 153 -17.89 -17.45 -20.01
CA GLY A 153 -18.56 -18.67 -20.48
C GLY A 153 -20.04 -18.77 -20.09
N GLY A 154 -20.74 -17.63 -19.95
CA GLY A 154 -22.13 -17.58 -19.47
C GLY A 154 -22.30 -17.82 -17.97
N GLN A 155 -21.22 -17.92 -17.20
CA GLN A 155 -21.24 -18.11 -15.76
C GLN A 155 -20.73 -16.86 -15.03
N ARG A 156 -21.33 -16.58 -13.87
CA ARG A 156 -20.82 -15.61 -12.91
C ARG A 156 -19.77 -16.28 -12.03
N LEU A 157 -18.52 -15.89 -12.17
CA LEU A 157 -17.36 -16.47 -11.48
C LEU A 157 -16.80 -15.51 -10.45
N LEU A 158 -16.40 -16.05 -9.30
CA LEU A 158 -15.69 -15.33 -8.25
C LEU A 158 -14.39 -16.08 -7.95
N LEU A 159 -13.27 -15.55 -8.42
CA LEU A 159 -11.95 -16.11 -8.11
C LEU A 159 -11.46 -15.56 -6.77
N THR A 160 -11.02 -16.45 -5.89
CA THR A 160 -10.55 -16.11 -4.53
C THR A 160 -9.04 -16.29 -4.42
N SER A 161 -8.46 -15.80 -3.32
CA SER A 161 -7.10 -16.16 -2.92
C SER A 161 -7.11 -17.36 -1.97
N SER A 162 -6.00 -18.08 -1.89
CA SER A 162 -5.80 -19.13 -0.89
C SER A 162 -4.40 -19.06 -0.27
N ALA A 163 -4.28 -19.52 0.97
CA ALA A 163 -3.05 -19.52 1.76
C ALA A 163 -2.89 -20.84 2.53
N GLY A 164 -1.64 -21.21 2.81
CA GLY A 164 -1.30 -22.50 3.41
C GLY A 164 -0.99 -23.56 2.36
N ALA A 165 -0.97 -24.82 2.77
CA ALA A 165 -0.68 -25.95 1.90
C ALA A 165 -1.42 -27.18 2.39
N VAL A 166 -1.82 -28.05 1.48
CA VAL A 166 -2.49 -29.32 1.80
C VAL A 166 -1.97 -30.41 0.86
N ASP A 167 -1.82 -31.65 1.34
CA ASP A 167 -1.57 -32.78 0.46
C ASP A 167 -2.87 -33.18 -0.24
N LEU A 168 -2.96 -32.85 -1.54
CA LEU A 168 -4.13 -33.12 -2.34
C LEU A 168 -4.43 -34.62 -2.52
N LYS A 169 -3.46 -35.52 -2.26
CA LYS A 169 -3.71 -36.97 -2.27
C LYS A 169 -4.52 -37.46 -1.08
N GLN A 170 -4.56 -36.68 -0.01
CA GLN A 170 -5.09 -37.12 1.28
C GLN A 170 -6.00 -36.07 1.93
N VAL A 171 -6.91 -35.48 1.15
CA VAL A 171 -7.87 -34.49 1.67
C VAL A 171 -8.93 -35.20 2.52
N THR A 172 -9.11 -34.75 3.75
CA THR A 172 -10.04 -35.34 4.73
C THR A 172 -11.31 -34.53 4.92
N ALA A 173 -11.28 -33.21 4.67
CA ALA A 173 -12.45 -32.38 4.81
C ALA A 173 -12.37 -31.06 4.04
N VAL A 174 -13.54 -30.50 3.74
CA VAL A 174 -13.73 -29.09 3.42
C VAL A 174 -14.74 -28.49 4.38
N SER A 175 -14.43 -27.32 4.92
CA SER A 175 -15.31 -26.58 5.82
C SER A 175 -15.59 -25.20 5.27
N LEU A 176 -16.84 -24.76 5.34
CA LEU A 176 -17.27 -23.38 5.13
C LEU A 176 -17.70 -22.83 6.49
N SER A 177 -17.17 -21.67 6.88
CA SER A 177 -17.50 -21.03 8.15
C SER A 177 -17.71 -19.54 7.97
N ILE A 178 -18.47 -18.93 8.88
CA ILE A 178 -18.67 -17.48 8.92
C ILE A 178 -18.01 -16.97 10.21
N PRO A 179 -17.03 -16.05 10.14
CA PRO A 179 -16.30 -15.62 11.33
C PRO A 179 -17.13 -14.66 12.19
N ASN A 180 -17.38 -15.03 13.45
CA ASN A 180 -18.04 -14.20 14.47
C ASN A 180 -19.33 -13.45 14.02
N PRO A 181 -20.31 -14.10 13.35
CA PRO A 181 -21.54 -13.43 12.95
C PRO A 181 -22.31 -12.93 14.18
N LYS A 182 -22.78 -11.68 14.13
CA LYS A 182 -23.58 -11.07 15.21
C LYS A 182 -25.07 -11.42 15.15
N VAL A 183 -25.52 -11.83 13.97
CA VAL A 183 -26.89 -12.29 13.67
C VAL A 183 -26.79 -13.53 12.81
N ALA A 184 -27.84 -14.35 12.76
CA ALA A 184 -27.85 -15.52 11.88
C ALA A 184 -27.65 -15.09 10.41
N GLN A 185 -26.75 -15.76 9.70
CA GLN A 185 -26.43 -15.47 8.30
C GLN A 185 -26.79 -16.68 7.42
N ASN A 186 -27.37 -16.41 6.25
CA ASN A 186 -27.93 -17.42 5.37
C ASN A 186 -27.10 -17.54 4.09
N LEU A 187 -26.59 -18.75 3.83
CA LEU A 187 -25.89 -19.09 2.60
C LEU A 187 -26.72 -20.10 1.81
N LEU A 188 -26.91 -19.87 0.53
CA LEU A 188 -27.44 -20.86 -0.40
C LEU A 188 -26.29 -21.58 -1.10
N ILE A 189 -26.34 -22.90 -1.14
CA ILE A 189 -25.32 -23.75 -1.75
C ILE A 189 -25.97 -24.81 -2.65
N GLU A 190 -25.43 -24.98 -3.86
CA GLU A 190 -25.93 -25.98 -4.82
C GLU A 190 -24.98 -27.16 -4.92
N ARG A 191 -23.71 -26.90 -5.22
CA ARG A 191 -22.70 -27.95 -5.38
C ARG A 191 -21.32 -27.52 -4.90
N VAL A 192 -20.55 -28.53 -4.53
CA VAL A 192 -19.12 -28.50 -4.29
C VAL A 192 -18.48 -29.41 -5.33
N GLY A 193 -17.42 -28.96 -6.00
CA GLY A 193 -16.73 -29.75 -7.01
C GLY A 193 -15.26 -29.39 -7.12
N ILE A 194 -14.54 -30.14 -7.95
CA ILE A 194 -13.13 -29.93 -8.27
C ILE A 194 -13.03 -29.63 -9.77
N GLN A 195 -12.27 -28.61 -10.12
CA GLN A 195 -11.93 -28.28 -11.51
C GLN A 195 -10.45 -28.54 -11.74
N ASP A 196 -10.11 -29.20 -12.84
CA ASP A 196 -8.77 -29.71 -13.19
C ASP A 196 -8.03 -28.84 -14.21
N ASP A 197 -8.65 -27.75 -14.70
CA ASP A 197 -8.07 -26.75 -15.59
C ASP A 197 -7.98 -25.35 -14.96
N ASP A 198 -7.18 -24.46 -15.58
CA ASP A 198 -7.02 -23.05 -15.21
C ASP A 198 -7.62 -22.07 -16.23
N GLN A 199 -8.48 -22.50 -17.15
CA GLN A 199 -8.93 -21.63 -18.26
C GLN A 199 -9.63 -20.38 -17.74
N ALA A 200 -10.53 -20.53 -16.78
CA ALA A 200 -11.23 -19.42 -16.15
C ALA A 200 -10.29 -18.52 -15.32
N TYR A 201 -9.25 -19.09 -14.71
CA TYR A 201 -8.22 -18.34 -14.00
C TYR A 201 -7.37 -17.50 -14.97
N GLN A 202 -6.89 -18.09 -16.06
CA GLN A 202 -6.15 -17.37 -17.10
C GLN A 202 -7.00 -16.26 -17.71
N ALA A 203 -8.27 -16.56 -18.01
CA ALA A 203 -9.19 -15.58 -18.55
C ALA A 203 -9.52 -14.45 -17.54
N ALA A 204 -9.43 -14.72 -16.23
CA ALA A 204 -9.57 -13.69 -15.20
C ALA A 204 -8.46 -12.63 -15.27
N TYR A 205 -7.27 -13.00 -15.75
CA TYR A 205 -6.10 -12.12 -15.83
C TYR A 205 -5.69 -11.70 -17.24
N ARG A 206 -6.34 -12.23 -18.29
CA ARG A 206 -6.06 -11.87 -19.69
C ARG A 206 -6.75 -10.55 -20.09
N GLU A 207 -6.07 -9.76 -20.92
CA GLU A 207 -6.57 -8.50 -21.50
C GLU A 207 -7.20 -7.55 -20.46
N LEU A 208 -6.68 -7.52 -19.24
CA LEU A 208 -7.14 -6.67 -18.15
C LEU A 208 -6.82 -5.19 -18.36
N ILE A 209 -5.75 -4.89 -19.09
CA ILE A 209 -5.22 -3.53 -19.25
C ILE A 209 -5.27 -3.15 -20.73
N ASP A 210 -5.90 -2.02 -21.05
CA ASP A 210 -5.94 -1.50 -22.42
C ASP A 210 -4.68 -0.73 -22.82
N ALA A 211 -4.65 -0.19 -24.04
CA ALA A 211 -3.50 0.53 -24.60
C ALA A 211 -3.14 1.83 -23.85
N TYR A 212 -4.05 2.33 -23.00
CA TYR A 212 -3.87 3.53 -22.17
C TYR A 212 -3.51 3.19 -20.72
N GLY A 213 -3.36 1.90 -20.37
CA GLY A 213 -3.09 1.46 -19.01
C GLY A 213 -4.34 1.36 -18.14
N GLN A 214 -5.54 1.46 -18.72
CA GLN A 214 -6.80 1.46 -17.97
C GLN A 214 -7.39 0.05 -17.89
N SER A 215 -8.12 -0.22 -16.81
CA SER A 215 -8.82 -1.50 -16.65
C SER A 215 -9.91 -1.69 -17.72
N THR A 216 -9.95 -2.88 -18.33
CA THR A 216 -11.00 -3.29 -19.27
C THR A 216 -12.26 -3.80 -18.57
N ARG A 217 -12.23 -4.01 -17.25
CA ARG A 217 -13.32 -4.65 -16.49
C ARG A 217 -14.49 -3.74 -16.15
N ALA A 218 -14.30 -2.43 -16.21
CA ALA A 218 -15.32 -1.46 -15.88
C ALA A 218 -15.26 -0.24 -16.82
N ASN A 219 -16.34 0.53 -16.82
CA ASN A 219 -16.40 1.85 -17.43
C ASN A 219 -16.77 2.85 -16.33
N TRP A 220 -16.15 4.03 -16.36
CA TRP A 220 -16.38 5.13 -15.43
C TRP A 220 -16.34 6.45 -16.22
N PRO A 221 -16.83 7.56 -15.64
CA PRO A 221 -16.99 8.82 -16.38
C PRO A 221 -15.71 9.37 -17.02
N GLU A 222 -14.56 9.21 -16.35
CA GLU A 222 -13.26 9.72 -16.79
C GLU A 222 -12.48 8.74 -17.68
N LYS A 223 -13.05 7.57 -18.04
CA LYS A 223 -12.35 6.58 -18.86
C LYS A 223 -12.12 7.10 -20.28
N VAL A 224 -10.92 6.89 -20.81
CA VAL A 224 -10.51 7.36 -22.14
C VAL A 224 -10.61 6.22 -23.15
N ALA A 225 -11.16 6.54 -24.31
CA ALA A 225 -11.28 5.59 -25.42
C ALA A 225 -10.31 5.89 -26.57
N ASN A 226 -9.81 7.12 -26.69
CA ASN A 226 -8.94 7.54 -27.79
C ASN A 226 -8.13 8.82 -27.47
N ASP A 227 -7.14 9.11 -28.30
CA ASP A 227 -6.23 10.27 -28.18
C ASP A 227 -6.94 11.63 -28.29
N ASP A 228 -8.06 11.71 -29.03
CA ASP A 228 -8.82 12.97 -29.16
C ASP A 228 -9.48 13.34 -27.83
N GLN A 229 -9.91 12.35 -27.04
CA GLN A 229 -10.42 12.59 -25.70
C GLN A 229 -9.34 13.11 -24.75
N LEU A 230 -8.11 12.58 -24.82
CA LEU A 230 -6.97 13.10 -24.04
C LEU A 230 -6.70 14.57 -24.37
N LYS A 231 -6.55 14.89 -25.65
CA LYS A 231 -6.27 16.25 -26.13
C LYS A 231 -7.42 17.22 -25.82
N ALA A 232 -8.67 16.76 -25.89
CA ALA A 232 -9.82 17.57 -25.54
C ALA A 232 -9.92 17.82 -24.02
N ALA A 233 -9.58 16.83 -23.19
CA ALA A 233 -9.52 16.98 -21.74
C ALA A 233 -8.46 18.00 -21.33
N ASP A 234 -7.25 17.87 -21.86
CA ASP A 234 -6.15 18.80 -21.64
C ASP A 234 -6.52 20.26 -22.00
N LYS A 235 -7.14 20.49 -23.17
CA LYS A 235 -7.59 21.83 -23.56
C LYS A 235 -8.62 22.43 -22.59
N ARG A 236 -9.57 21.61 -22.11
CA ARG A 236 -10.57 22.05 -21.13
C ARG A 236 -9.92 22.39 -19.80
N GLU A 237 -9.00 21.54 -19.34
CA GLU A 237 -8.27 21.74 -18.10
C GLU A 237 -7.42 23.03 -18.16
N GLN A 238 -6.64 23.26 -19.22
CA GLN A 238 -5.85 24.48 -19.36
C GLN A 238 -6.70 25.75 -19.23
N GLN A 239 -7.91 25.75 -19.77
CA GLN A 239 -8.83 26.88 -19.63
C GLN A 239 -9.32 27.07 -18.19
N GLN A 240 -9.57 25.97 -17.47
CA GLN A 240 -9.93 25.99 -16.05
C GLN A 240 -8.76 26.49 -15.19
N LEU A 241 -7.55 25.96 -15.40
CA LEU A 241 -6.34 26.34 -14.65
C LEU A 241 -6.05 27.83 -14.78
N LYS A 242 -6.22 28.44 -15.97
CA LYS A 242 -6.09 29.89 -16.15
C LYS A 242 -6.97 30.69 -15.19
N GLY A 243 -8.23 30.28 -15.03
CA GLY A 243 -9.15 30.95 -14.11
C GLY A 243 -8.73 30.78 -12.65
N TRP A 244 -8.34 29.57 -12.26
CA TRP A 244 -7.93 29.27 -10.89
C TRP A 244 -6.59 29.90 -10.49
N LEU A 245 -5.64 30.00 -11.42
CA LEU A 245 -4.38 30.73 -11.21
C LEU A 245 -4.63 32.23 -11.06
N ALA A 246 -5.51 32.82 -11.88
CA ALA A 246 -5.88 34.22 -11.73
C ALA A 246 -6.60 34.52 -10.38
N GLU A 247 -7.30 33.53 -9.80
CA GLU A 247 -7.82 33.63 -8.43
C GLU A 247 -6.73 33.51 -7.38
N ARG A 248 -5.75 32.62 -7.59
CA ARG A 248 -4.58 32.49 -6.72
C ARG A 248 -3.76 33.78 -6.66
N ASP A 249 -3.55 34.45 -7.79
CA ASP A 249 -2.75 35.69 -7.87
C ASP A 249 -3.37 36.86 -7.08
N LYS A 250 -4.65 36.76 -6.70
CA LYS A 250 -5.30 37.73 -5.81
C LYS A 250 -5.03 37.47 -4.33
N GLN A 251 -4.46 36.31 -3.99
CA GLN A 251 -4.07 35.99 -2.63
C GLN A 251 -2.80 36.76 -2.28
N GLN A 252 -2.80 37.39 -1.10
CA GLN A 252 -1.61 38.03 -0.56
C GLN A 252 -0.66 36.94 -0.02
N LEU A 253 0.16 36.40 -0.91
CA LEU A 253 1.19 35.42 -0.62
C LEU A 253 2.57 36.00 -0.97
N ASP A 254 3.60 35.56 -0.25
CA ASP A 254 4.98 35.89 -0.58
C ASP A 254 5.53 35.02 -1.73
N SER A 255 6.78 35.24 -2.13
CA SER A 255 7.41 34.50 -3.24
C SER A 255 7.43 32.97 -3.02
N TYR A 256 7.42 32.54 -1.76
CA TYR A 256 7.48 31.15 -1.34
C TYR A 256 6.09 30.57 -1.00
N GLY A 257 5.00 31.33 -1.20
CA GLY A 257 3.64 30.91 -0.89
C GLY A 257 3.26 31.04 0.60
N GLY A 258 4.06 31.76 1.40
CA GLY A 258 3.74 32.16 2.76
C GLY A 258 2.63 33.21 2.81
N LEU A 259 1.83 33.20 3.86
CA LEU A 259 0.71 34.13 4.04
C LEU A 259 1.20 35.50 4.50
N VAL A 260 0.99 36.52 3.65
CA VAL A 260 1.22 37.92 4.03
C VAL A 260 0.00 38.41 4.83
N ALA A 261 -0.08 37.99 6.10
CA ALA A 261 -1.18 38.31 7.00
C ALA A 261 -0.72 38.29 8.47
N GLY A 262 -1.24 39.22 9.27
CA GLY A 262 -0.85 39.41 10.67
C GLY A 262 0.60 39.90 10.85
N PRO A 263 1.14 39.89 12.08
CA PRO A 263 2.52 40.29 12.35
C PRO A 263 3.51 39.33 11.69
N ALA A 264 4.45 39.86 10.91
CA ALA A 264 5.51 39.05 10.32
C ALA A 264 6.44 38.44 11.39
N PHE A 265 7.14 37.39 11.00
CA PHE A 265 8.28 36.84 11.71
C PHE A 265 9.58 37.49 11.22
N GLU A 266 10.68 37.25 11.92
CA GLU A 266 12.01 37.62 11.42
C GLU A 266 12.32 36.84 10.14
N ALA A 267 12.60 37.56 9.05
CA ALA A 267 13.03 37.01 7.77
C ALA A 267 14.51 36.60 7.83
N LYS A 268 14.79 35.29 7.72
CA LYS A 268 16.15 34.72 7.84
C LYS A 268 16.71 34.16 6.54
N GLY A 269 15.98 34.31 5.42
CA GLY A 269 16.41 33.83 4.11
C GLY A 269 16.26 32.33 3.88
N PHE A 270 15.79 31.56 4.87
CA PHE A 270 15.53 30.12 4.76
C PHE A 270 14.26 29.74 5.51
N PHE A 271 13.69 28.59 5.15
CA PHE A 271 12.58 28.01 5.91
C PHE A 271 13.02 27.67 7.34
N ARG A 272 12.13 27.94 8.29
CA ARG A 272 12.36 27.63 9.70
C ARG A 272 11.07 27.34 10.43
N THR A 273 11.18 26.90 11.68
CA THR A 273 10.02 26.72 12.55
C THR A 273 9.99 27.82 13.62
N GLU A 274 8.79 28.25 14.01
CA GLU A 274 8.60 29.13 15.17
C GLU A 274 7.25 28.85 15.82
N LYS A 275 7.21 28.92 17.15
CA LYS A 275 5.97 28.85 17.93
C LYS A 275 5.55 30.25 18.33
N ARG A 276 4.29 30.63 18.04
CA ARG A 276 3.69 31.89 18.45
C ARG A 276 2.27 31.64 18.96
N ASP A 277 1.95 32.19 20.13
CA ASP A 277 0.63 32.08 20.78
C ASP A 277 0.11 30.63 20.87
N GLY A 278 1.01 29.70 21.21
CA GLY A 278 0.67 28.28 21.38
C GLY A 278 0.57 27.47 20.08
N ARG A 279 0.67 28.10 18.90
CA ARG A 279 0.70 27.42 17.59
C ARG A 279 2.11 27.39 17.01
N TRP A 280 2.47 26.25 16.43
CA TRP A 280 3.66 26.09 15.61
C TRP A 280 3.39 26.54 14.16
N TYR A 281 4.41 27.15 13.55
CA TYR A 281 4.41 27.59 12.17
C TYR A 281 5.69 27.11 11.48
N LEU A 282 5.58 26.77 10.20
CA LEU A 282 6.70 26.98 9.28
C LEU A 282 6.74 28.48 8.94
N VAL A 283 7.93 29.02 8.78
CA VAL A 283 8.16 30.42 8.42
C VAL A 283 8.96 30.44 7.13
N THR A 284 8.49 31.17 6.14
CA THR A 284 9.18 31.32 4.85
C THR A 284 10.48 32.10 5.00
N PRO A 285 11.37 32.04 3.99
CA PRO A 285 12.56 32.91 3.91
C PRO A 285 12.27 34.41 4.12
N GLU A 286 11.09 34.89 3.70
CA GLU A 286 10.65 36.28 3.81
C GLU A 286 9.96 36.59 5.16
N GLY A 287 9.88 35.63 6.08
CA GLY A 287 9.33 35.86 7.43
C GLY A 287 7.81 35.74 7.53
N HIS A 288 7.15 35.03 6.60
CA HIS A 288 5.70 34.86 6.65
C HIS A 288 5.28 33.46 7.13
N PRO A 289 4.17 33.34 7.86
CA PRO A 289 3.58 32.05 8.22
C PRO A 289 3.33 31.17 6.99
N PHE A 290 3.73 29.90 7.05
CA PHE A 290 3.56 28.92 5.99
C PHE A 290 2.89 27.66 6.55
N TYR A 291 1.84 27.19 5.87
CA TYR A 291 1.23 25.89 6.13
C TYR A 291 1.45 25.03 4.89
N SER A 292 2.24 23.97 5.02
CA SER A 292 2.72 23.20 3.87
C SER A 292 1.63 22.25 3.37
N LEU A 293 0.98 22.62 2.26
CA LEU A 293 0.02 21.79 1.53
C LEU A 293 0.76 21.17 0.35
N GLY A 294 1.15 19.90 0.51
CA GLY A 294 2.04 19.20 -0.42
C GLY A 294 1.40 18.04 -1.16
N VAL A 295 2.05 17.64 -2.26
CA VAL A 295 1.75 16.42 -3.01
C VAL A 295 3.04 15.63 -3.23
N ASN A 296 3.08 14.38 -2.78
CA ASN A 296 4.22 13.48 -2.99
C ASN A 296 4.17 12.82 -4.37
N ALA A 297 5.33 12.36 -4.84
CA ALA A 297 5.54 11.62 -6.07
C ALA A 297 4.95 12.29 -7.32
N VAL A 298 5.21 13.60 -7.48
CA VAL A 298 4.88 14.33 -8.71
C VAL A 298 5.97 14.04 -9.76
N ALA A 299 5.75 13.00 -10.57
CA ALA A 299 6.70 12.54 -11.58
C ALA A 299 5.99 12.11 -12.87
N ALA A 300 6.68 12.21 -14.01
CA ALA A 300 6.22 11.82 -15.34
C ALA A 300 6.31 10.30 -15.60
N ASP A 301 6.85 9.53 -14.65
CA ASP A 301 7.21 8.12 -14.83
C ASP A 301 6.53 7.14 -13.85
N GLY A 302 5.48 7.60 -13.16
CA GLY A 302 4.74 6.77 -12.20
C GLY A 302 3.89 5.65 -12.82
N GLY A 303 3.85 5.54 -14.16
CA GLY A 303 3.03 4.56 -14.88
C GLY A 303 3.69 3.22 -15.16
N ARG A 304 4.88 2.98 -14.59
CA ARG A 304 5.69 1.78 -14.87
C ARG A 304 5.14 0.51 -14.22
N THR A 305 5.00 -0.54 -15.03
CA THR A 305 4.59 -1.88 -14.60
C THR A 305 5.35 -2.96 -15.37
N TYR A 306 5.73 -4.05 -14.70
CA TYR A 306 6.39 -5.18 -15.38
C TYR A 306 5.44 -5.84 -16.37
N VAL A 307 5.94 -6.18 -17.56
CA VAL A 307 5.15 -6.86 -18.61
C VAL A 307 5.70 -8.25 -18.92
N ALA A 308 7.01 -8.47 -18.69
CA ALA A 308 7.68 -9.72 -19.00
C ALA A 308 7.02 -10.92 -18.30
N GLY A 309 6.66 -11.94 -19.08
CA GLY A 309 6.05 -13.19 -18.58
C GLY A 309 4.55 -13.09 -18.28
N ARG A 310 3.95 -11.91 -18.43
CA ARG A 310 2.50 -11.69 -18.26
C ARG A 310 1.93 -10.80 -19.37
N GLU A 311 2.52 -10.83 -20.56
CA GLU A 311 2.12 -10.02 -21.72
C GLU A 311 0.63 -10.20 -22.06
N GLY A 312 0.09 -11.40 -21.87
CA GLY A 312 -1.33 -11.70 -22.08
C GLY A 312 -2.30 -10.89 -21.21
N MET A 313 -1.82 -10.26 -20.12
CA MET A 313 -2.62 -9.35 -19.30
C MET A 313 -2.94 -8.03 -20.01
N PHE A 314 -2.14 -7.65 -21.00
CA PHE A 314 -2.27 -6.38 -21.70
C PHE A 314 -2.91 -6.62 -23.06
N LYS A 315 -4.02 -5.93 -23.33
CA LYS A 315 -4.74 -6.03 -24.61
C LYS A 315 -3.89 -5.54 -25.78
N ALA A 316 -3.07 -4.53 -25.53
CA ALA A 316 -2.12 -4.01 -26.50
C ALA A 316 -0.90 -3.46 -25.78
N LEU A 317 0.27 -3.76 -26.33
CA LEU A 317 1.57 -3.25 -25.94
C LEU A 317 2.29 -2.80 -27.22
N PRO A 318 3.05 -1.67 -27.23
CA PRO A 318 3.68 -1.19 -28.45
C PRO A 318 4.65 -2.22 -29.04
N GLY A 319 4.56 -2.41 -30.35
CA GLY A 319 5.46 -3.25 -31.13
C GLY A 319 6.84 -2.62 -31.35
N GLU A 320 7.81 -3.42 -31.79
CA GLU A 320 9.13 -2.91 -32.17
C GLU A 320 9.02 -1.89 -33.33
N GLY A 321 9.71 -0.75 -33.20
CA GLY A 321 9.67 0.33 -34.18
C GLY A 321 8.48 1.30 -34.04
N GLU A 322 7.50 1.02 -33.18
CA GLU A 322 6.43 1.98 -32.87
C GLU A 322 6.95 3.10 -31.97
N ALA A 323 6.42 4.32 -32.14
CA ALA A 323 6.89 5.49 -31.40
C ALA A 323 6.78 5.36 -29.87
N LEU A 324 5.80 4.60 -29.38
CA LEU A 324 5.59 4.37 -27.95
C LEU A 324 6.51 3.29 -27.37
N ALA A 325 7.23 2.51 -28.19
CA ALA A 325 8.20 1.54 -27.70
C ALA A 325 9.37 2.20 -26.93
N ALA A 326 9.55 3.51 -27.07
CA ALA A 326 10.50 4.30 -26.28
C ALA A 326 10.23 4.28 -24.76
N PHE A 327 9.03 3.86 -24.32
CA PHE A 327 8.62 3.79 -22.91
C PHE A 327 8.75 2.39 -22.28
N TYR A 328 9.42 1.46 -22.96
CA TYR A 328 9.92 0.26 -22.31
C TYR A 328 11.21 0.53 -21.55
N GLY A 329 11.44 -0.26 -20.50
CA GLY A 329 12.76 -0.43 -19.92
C GLY A 329 12.88 -1.78 -19.22
N GLU A 330 13.97 -1.98 -18.49
CA GLU A 330 14.21 -3.18 -17.70
C GLU A 330 14.57 -2.81 -16.27
N GLY A 331 14.33 -3.72 -15.33
CA GLY A 331 14.67 -3.49 -13.93
C GLY A 331 14.50 -4.75 -13.08
N ASN A 332 14.89 -4.65 -11.82
CA ASN A 332 14.75 -5.73 -10.85
C ASN A 332 14.35 -5.16 -9.47
N ASN A 333 13.19 -5.57 -8.96
CA ASN A 333 12.67 -5.28 -7.64
C ASN A 333 12.47 -6.56 -6.81
N ASP A 334 13.25 -7.61 -7.10
CA ASP A 334 13.46 -8.76 -6.23
C ASP A 334 14.58 -8.47 -5.23
N ASP A 335 14.25 -7.62 -4.27
CA ASP A 335 15.16 -7.09 -3.25
C ASP A 335 15.19 -7.93 -1.95
N GLY A 336 14.34 -8.96 -1.86
CA GLY A 336 14.21 -9.79 -0.65
C GLY A 336 13.44 -9.14 0.50
N ASN A 337 12.95 -7.91 0.33
CA ASN A 337 12.16 -7.21 1.34
C ASN A 337 10.76 -7.83 1.49
N ALA A 338 10.12 -7.62 2.64
CA ALA A 338 8.76 -8.11 2.85
C ALA A 338 7.73 -7.48 1.89
N SER A 339 7.98 -6.25 1.40
CA SER A 339 7.18 -5.60 0.35
C SER A 339 7.17 -6.36 -0.99
N SER A 340 8.19 -7.17 -1.30
CA SER A 340 8.28 -7.98 -2.52
C SER A 340 8.01 -9.48 -2.29
N GLN A 341 7.70 -9.87 -1.05
CA GLN A 341 7.45 -11.25 -0.65
C GLN A 341 6.16 -11.80 -1.26
N GLY A 342 6.22 -13.02 -1.82
CA GLY A 342 5.07 -13.66 -2.47
C GLY A 342 4.67 -13.05 -3.81
N ARG A 343 5.35 -11.98 -4.26
CA ARG A 343 5.07 -11.29 -5.51
C ARG A 343 5.85 -11.90 -6.68
N SER A 344 5.13 -12.23 -7.75
CA SER A 344 5.70 -12.62 -9.05
C SER A 344 5.83 -11.40 -9.98
N PHE A 345 6.52 -11.56 -11.12
CA PHE A 345 6.69 -10.50 -12.12
C PHE A 345 7.31 -9.21 -11.56
N LYS A 346 8.34 -9.37 -10.73
CA LYS A 346 9.06 -8.27 -10.05
C LYS A 346 10.42 -7.93 -10.68
N GLN A 347 10.70 -8.45 -11.87
CA GLN A 347 11.91 -8.16 -12.64
C GLN A 347 11.69 -8.38 -14.13
N GLY A 348 12.58 -7.83 -14.95
CA GLY A 348 12.56 -7.93 -16.40
C GLY A 348 12.01 -6.68 -17.08
N ARG A 349 11.44 -6.85 -18.28
CA ARG A 349 10.91 -5.74 -19.08
C ARG A 349 9.66 -5.14 -18.44
N TRP A 350 9.62 -3.82 -18.33
CA TRP A 350 8.47 -3.02 -17.90
C TRP A 350 8.08 -2.01 -18.97
N PHE A 351 6.84 -1.51 -18.90
CA PHE A 351 6.31 -0.46 -19.76
C PHE A 351 5.70 0.67 -18.92
N ASP A 352 5.89 1.93 -19.36
CA ASP A 352 5.34 3.12 -18.71
C ASP A 352 4.12 3.68 -19.46
N PHE A 353 2.92 3.32 -18.98
CA PHE A 353 1.67 3.77 -19.60
C PHE A 353 1.43 5.27 -19.43
N TYR A 354 1.88 5.85 -18.32
CA TYR A 354 1.64 7.26 -18.04
C TYR A 354 2.50 8.13 -18.95
N ALA A 355 3.81 7.87 -19.04
CA ALA A 355 4.70 8.57 -19.96
C ALA A 355 4.23 8.45 -21.43
N ALA A 356 3.73 7.27 -21.82
CA ALA A 356 3.12 7.07 -23.13
C ALA A 356 1.86 7.93 -23.34
N ASN A 357 1.00 8.05 -22.33
CA ASN A 357 -0.19 8.93 -22.37
C ASN A 357 0.18 10.41 -22.40
N LEU A 358 1.23 10.81 -21.69
CA LEU A 358 1.78 12.15 -21.78
C LEU A 358 2.28 12.43 -23.20
N GLN A 359 2.97 11.50 -23.87
CA GLN A 359 3.35 11.69 -25.28
C GLN A 359 2.14 11.80 -26.22
N ARG A 360 1.09 10.99 -26.02
CA ARG A 360 -0.15 11.07 -26.82
C ARG A 360 -0.82 12.45 -26.72
N THR A 361 -0.75 13.06 -25.55
CA THR A 361 -1.40 14.35 -25.25
C THR A 361 -0.50 15.53 -25.59
N TYR A 362 0.80 15.43 -25.27
CA TYR A 362 1.75 16.54 -25.26
C TYR A 362 2.77 16.52 -26.40
N GLY A 363 2.87 15.41 -27.12
CA GLY A 363 3.78 15.29 -28.23
C GLY A 363 3.56 16.41 -29.26
N LYS A 364 4.64 17.06 -29.67
CA LYS A 364 4.58 18.13 -30.66
C LYS A 364 4.26 17.53 -32.04
N PRO A 365 3.16 17.95 -32.70
CA PRO A 365 2.88 17.48 -34.05
C PRO A 365 3.97 17.96 -35.01
N CYS A 366 4.21 17.16 -36.06
CA CYS A 366 5.10 17.56 -37.15
C CYS A 366 4.66 18.92 -37.72
N SER A 367 5.61 19.80 -38.02
CA SER A 367 5.30 20.92 -38.92
C SER A 367 4.92 20.36 -40.30
N PRO A 368 3.92 20.93 -40.99
CA PRO A 368 3.59 20.49 -42.34
C PRO A 368 4.83 20.53 -43.23
N ALA A 369 5.02 19.50 -44.07
CA ALA A 369 6.11 19.53 -45.06
C ALA A 369 5.92 20.73 -45.99
N LEU A 370 6.99 21.50 -46.22
CA LEU A 370 7.01 22.51 -47.28
C LEU A 370 6.91 21.80 -48.63
N GLU A 371 6.14 22.36 -49.58
CA GLU A 371 5.98 21.80 -50.92
C GLU A 371 7.36 21.48 -51.54
N GLY A 372 7.53 20.22 -51.96
CA GLY A 372 8.76 19.75 -52.61
C GLY A 372 9.86 19.21 -51.69
N GLN A 373 9.67 19.17 -50.36
CA GLN A 373 10.60 18.51 -49.44
C GLN A 373 10.05 17.17 -48.91
N PRO A 374 10.88 16.12 -48.79
CA PRO A 374 10.48 14.92 -48.06
C PRO A 374 10.14 15.29 -46.62
N ALA A 375 9.02 14.77 -46.11
CA ALA A 375 8.65 14.93 -44.71
C ALA A 375 9.69 14.21 -43.82
N SER A 376 10.70 14.94 -43.36
CA SER A 376 11.57 14.52 -42.26
C SER A 376 10.87 14.89 -40.96
N CYS A 377 9.86 14.10 -40.56
CA CYS A 377 9.30 14.26 -39.22
C CYS A 377 10.09 13.40 -38.22
N PRO A 378 10.71 14.01 -37.20
CA PRO A 378 11.26 13.22 -36.10
C PRO A 378 10.13 12.46 -35.39
N PRO A 379 10.42 11.30 -34.78
CA PRO A 379 9.46 10.59 -33.95
C PRO A 379 8.86 11.52 -32.89
N LEU A 380 7.57 11.34 -32.60
CA LEU A 380 6.91 12.04 -31.50
C LEU A 380 7.65 11.70 -30.19
N VAL A 381 8.00 12.71 -29.40
CA VAL A 381 8.65 12.55 -28.09
C VAL A 381 7.84 13.22 -27.00
N LEU A 382 7.96 12.74 -25.76
CA LEU A 382 7.42 13.37 -24.57
C LEU A 382 7.98 14.79 -24.40
N ASP A 383 7.11 15.80 -24.31
CA ASP A 383 7.49 17.18 -23.96
C ASP A 383 7.52 17.33 -22.43
N ALA A 384 8.64 16.93 -21.82
CA ALA A 384 8.83 16.98 -20.37
C ALA A 384 8.72 18.40 -19.79
N ALA A 385 9.23 19.41 -20.50
CA ALA A 385 9.15 20.81 -20.07
C ALA A 385 7.70 21.31 -20.02
N ARG A 386 6.88 20.92 -21.01
CA ARG A 386 5.45 21.21 -20.98
C ARG A 386 4.77 20.49 -19.81
N TRP A 387 5.02 19.21 -19.59
CA TRP A 387 4.45 18.47 -18.45
C TRP A 387 4.82 19.13 -17.13
N GLN A 388 6.08 19.47 -16.93
CA GLN A 388 6.59 20.11 -15.72
C GLN A 388 5.86 21.43 -15.45
N ALA A 389 5.73 22.30 -16.47
CA ALA A 389 5.00 23.55 -16.34
C ALA A 389 3.53 23.33 -16.00
N HIS A 390 2.88 22.37 -16.67
CA HIS A 390 1.48 22.02 -16.46
C HIS A 390 1.22 21.41 -15.07
N ALA A 391 2.12 20.56 -14.57
CA ALA A 391 2.05 20.00 -13.23
C ALA A 391 2.16 21.11 -12.16
N LEU A 392 3.07 22.07 -12.33
CA LEU A 392 3.17 23.23 -11.43
C LEU A 392 1.93 24.13 -11.49
N ASP A 393 1.37 24.34 -12.69
CA ASP A 393 0.11 25.08 -12.88
C ASP A 393 -1.05 24.38 -12.16
N ARG A 394 -1.16 23.06 -12.28
CA ARG A 394 -2.14 22.22 -11.56
C ARG A 394 -2.01 22.40 -10.06
N LEU A 395 -0.82 22.12 -9.50
CA LEU A 395 -0.61 22.18 -8.04
C LEU A 395 -0.98 23.56 -7.48
N GLN A 396 -0.50 24.65 -8.09
CA GLN A 396 -0.81 26.00 -7.65
C GLN A 396 -2.31 26.33 -7.81
N ALA A 397 -2.92 25.98 -8.94
CA ALA A 397 -4.35 26.23 -9.19
C ALA A 397 -5.27 25.46 -8.22
N TRP A 398 -4.85 24.26 -7.82
CA TRP A 398 -5.53 23.40 -6.84
C TRP A 398 -5.25 23.81 -5.39
N GLY A 399 -4.52 24.92 -5.18
CA GLY A 399 -4.26 25.49 -3.85
C GLY A 399 -3.14 24.79 -3.07
N PHE A 400 -2.38 23.90 -3.70
CA PHE A 400 -1.15 23.39 -3.10
C PHE A 400 -0.04 24.45 -3.19
N ASN A 401 0.86 24.43 -2.21
CA ASN A 401 1.99 25.35 -2.12
C ASN A 401 3.33 24.64 -1.88
N THR A 402 3.36 23.31 -1.87
CA THR A 402 4.59 22.53 -1.66
C THR A 402 4.68 21.37 -2.66
N ILE A 403 5.86 21.16 -3.24
CA ILE A 403 6.20 19.93 -3.96
C ILE A 403 6.72 18.93 -2.92
N GLY A 404 5.97 17.85 -2.70
CA GLY A 404 6.28 16.84 -1.69
C GLY A 404 7.41 15.91 -2.11
N ASN A 405 7.69 14.94 -1.25
CA ASN A 405 8.79 14.00 -1.40
C ASN A 405 8.68 13.16 -2.69
N TRP A 406 9.81 12.66 -3.20
CA TRP A 406 9.91 11.82 -4.41
C TRP A 406 9.38 12.44 -5.71
N SER A 407 9.29 13.76 -5.79
CA SER A 407 8.89 14.48 -6.99
C SER A 407 10.09 14.74 -7.92
N GLU A 408 9.82 14.99 -9.20
CA GLU A 408 10.88 15.28 -10.17
C GLU A 408 11.73 16.51 -9.79
N PRO A 409 13.07 16.41 -9.82
CA PRO A 409 13.96 17.52 -9.43
C PRO A 409 13.71 18.81 -10.22
N ALA A 410 13.32 18.70 -11.48
CA ALA A 410 13.04 19.84 -12.34
C ALA A 410 11.92 20.74 -11.76
N LEU A 411 10.93 20.17 -11.07
CA LEU A 411 9.84 20.93 -10.47
C LEU A 411 10.36 21.92 -9.39
N GLY A 412 11.29 21.49 -8.54
CA GLY A 412 11.94 22.36 -7.56
C GLY A 412 12.84 23.41 -8.20
N GLN A 413 13.60 23.02 -9.24
CA GLN A 413 14.48 23.92 -10.01
C GLN A 413 13.72 25.05 -10.72
N ALA A 414 12.43 24.87 -10.98
CA ALA A 414 11.60 25.92 -11.59
C ALA A 414 11.38 27.13 -10.67
N LYS A 415 11.67 27.03 -9.36
CA LYS A 415 11.53 28.13 -8.38
C LYS A 415 10.15 28.79 -8.41
N ARG A 416 9.11 27.95 -8.51
CA ARG A 416 7.69 28.36 -8.49
C ARG A 416 6.98 27.94 -7.20
N MET A 417 7.48 26.89 -6.54
CA MET A 417 6.93 26.32 -5.32
C MET A 417 8.06 25.79 -4.45
N PRO A 418 8.00 25.98 -3.12
CA PRO A 418 8.88 25.28 -2.19
C PRO A 418 8.77 23.75 -2.33
N TYR A 419 9.82 23.05 -1.93
CA TYR A 419 9.88 21.59 -2.06
C TYR A 419 10.59 20.92 -0.88
N THR A 420 10.44 19.60 -0.78
CA THR A 420 11.11 18.75 0.22
C THR A 420 11.89 17.63 -0.47
N LEU A 421 12.98 17.16 0.14
CA LEU A 421 13.80 16.06 -0.38
C LEU A 421 13.94 14.92 0.64
N PRO A 422 14.16 13.67 0.19
CA PRO A 422 14.52 12.58 1.09
C PRO A 422 16.04 12.50 1.26
N LEU A 423 16.48 12.06 2.45
CA LEU A 423 17.79 11.45 2.66
C LEU A 423 17.59 9.93 2.61
N SER A 424 17.81 9.33 1.44
CA SER A 424 17.80 7.88 1.29
C SER A 424 19.17 7.33 1.68
N ILE A 425 19.28 6.82 2.91
CA ILE A 425 20.53 6.31 3.45
C ILE A 425 20.64 4.84 3.06
N VAL A 426 21.52 4.54 2.11
CA VAL A 426 21.78 3.19 1.62
C VAL A 426 23.28 2.94 1.64
N GLY A 427 23.70 1.78 2.14
CA GLY A 427 25.11 1.40 2.21
C GLY A 427 25.30 -0.03 2.69
N ASP A 428 26.56 -0.46 2.69
CA ASP A 428 26.98 -1.75 3.24
C ASP A 428 27.30 -1.59 4.74
N TYR A 429 26.26 -1.46 5.54
CA TYR A 429 26.32 -1.44 7.01
C TYR A 429 25.55 -2.63 7.57
N ALA A 430 25.83 -3.00 8.83
CA ALA A 430 25.02 -4.00 9.52
C ALA A 430 23.57 -3.49 9.67
N SER A 431 22.60 -4.40 9.64
CA SER A 431 21.19 -4.09 9.84
C SER A 431 20.53 -5.07 10.80
N ILE A 432 19.49 -4.63 11.49
CA ILE A 432 18.77 -5.39 12.50
C ILE A 432 17.38 -5.72 11.96
N SER A 433 17.07 -7.01 11.88
CA SER A 433 15.70 -7.43 11.61
C SER A 433 14.83 -7.27 12.84
N THR A 434 13.65 -6.67 12.65
CA THR A 434 12.65 -6.52 13.71
C THR A 434 11.56 -7.58 13.65
N GLY A 435 11.64 -8.49 12.67
CA GLY A 435 10.60 -9.44 12.32
C GLY A 435 9.51 -8.89 11.39
N MET A 436 9.48 -7.57 11.16
CA MET A 436 8.54 -6.89 10.25
C MET A 436 9.27 -5.81 9.44
N ASP A 437 10.15 -6.25 8.55
CA ASP A 437 11.05 -5.39 7.77
C ASP A 437 10.44 -5.08 6.39
N TRP A 438 9.36 -4.30 6.34
CA TRP A 438 8.57 -4.07 5.12
C TRP A 438 9.40 -3.46 3.97
N TRP A 439 10.13 -2.38 4.26
CA TRP A 439 11.01 -1.68 3.32
C TRP A 439 12.49 -2.06 3.45
N GLY A 440 12.79 -3.00 4.35
CA GLY A 440 14.14 -3.38 4.71
C GLY A 440 14.36 -3.38 6.21
N SER A 441 15.45 -4.04 6.64
CA SER A 441 15.85 -4.11 8.04
C SER A 441 16.38 -2.76 8.54
N MET A 442 16.36 -2.56 9.86
CA MET A 442 16.78 -1.32 10.49
C MET A 442 18.29 -1.11 10.36
N PRO A 443 18.80 0.02 9.82
CA PRO A 443 20.23 0.32 9.79
C PRO A 443 20.84 0.33 11.19
N ASP A 444 22.01 -0.28 11.39
CA ASP A 444 22.75 -0.21 12.65
C ASP A 444 23.49 1.14 12.77
N PRO A 445 23.06 2.07 13.64
CA PRO A 445 23.67 3.38 13.75
C PRO A 445 25.01 3.36 14.48
N PHE A 446 25.36 2.24 15.13
CA PHE A 446 26.65 2.06 15.80
C PHE A 446 27.72 1.53 14.83
N ASP A 447 27.34 1.11 13.62
CA ASP A 447 28.28 0.75 12.57
C ASP A 447 28.89 2.02 11.95
N PRO A 448 30.22 2.21 11.99
CA PRO A 448 30.87 3.36 11.35
C PRO A 448 30.53 3.48 9.85
N ARG A 449 30.20 2.37 9.19
CA ARG A 449 29.77 2.36 7.78
C ARG A 449 28.41 3.03 7.59
N PHE A 450 27.53 3.01 8.59
CA PHE A 450 26.28 3.78 8.55
C PHE A 450 26.56 5.28 8.58
N ALA A 451 27.49 5.75 9.42
CA ALA A 451 27.89 7.15 9.42
C ALA A 451 28.47 7.59 8.07
N MET A 452 29.31 6.76 7.45
CA MET A 452 29.84 7.02 6.10
C MET A 452 28.74 7.02 5.02
N ALA A 453 27.76 6.13 5.11
CA ALA A 453 26.62 6.10 4.20
C ALA A 453 25.75 7.35 4.37
N THR A 454 25.53 7.77 5.62
CA THR A 454 24.79 8.99 5.96
C THR A 454 25.49 10.23 5.40
N GLU A 455 26.79 10.39 5.64
CA GLU A 455 27.56 11.52 5.10
C GLU A 455 27.48 11.57 3.58
N ARG A 456 27.62 10.42 2.91
CA ARG A 456 27.49 10.33 1.45
C ARG A 456 26.10 10.74 0.97
N ALA A 457 25.04 10.21 1.58
CA ALA A 457 23.67 10.52 1.21
C ALA A 457 23.37 12.01 1.38
N VAL A 458 23.77 12.59 2.51
CA VAL A 458 23.62 14.02 2.81
C VAL A 458 24.46 14.88 1.85
N ALA A 459 25.72 14.53 1.60
CA ALA A 459 26.58 15.28 0.69
C ALA A 459 26.03 15.30 -0.75
N ILE A 460 25.46 14.18 -1.21
CA ILE A 460 24.79 14.11 -2.53
C ILE A 460 23.53 14.99 -2.53
N ALA A 461 22.66 14.84 -1.53
CA ALA A 461 21.40 15.57 -1.44
C ALA A 461 21.59 17.09 -1.21
N ALA A 462 22.72 17.51 -0.62
CA ALA A 462 23.04 18.91 -0.34
C ALA A 462 23.83 19.60 -1.46
N ARG A 463 24.49 18.86 -2.36
CA ARG A 463 25.48 19.39 -3.31
C ARG A 463 25.01 20.63 -4.07
N ASP A 464 23.78 20.60 -4.58
CA ASP A 464 23.20 21.68 -5.39
C ASP A 464 22.07 22.43 -4.63
N HIS A 465 21.90 22.15 -3.34
CA HIS A 465 20.76 22.62 -2.53
C HIS A 465 21.15 23.31 -1.22
N ARG A 466 22.44 23.27 -0.83
CA ARG A 466 22.96 23.80 0.43
C ARG A 466 22.49 25.23 0.79
N ASP A 467 22.35 26.09 -0.21
CA ASP A 467 21.95 27.48 -0.05
C ASP A 467 20.66 27.80 -0.85
N ASP A 468 19.87 26.79 -1.21
CA ASP A 468 18.61 26.98 -1.91
C ASP A 468 17.48 27.37 -0.93
N PRO A 469 16.96 28.61 -0.97
CA PRO A 469 15.90 29.04 -0.06
C PRO A 469 14.53 28.44 -0.38
N TRP A 470 14.37 27.78 -1.53
CA TRP A 470 13.11 27.10 -1.90
C TRP A 470 12.97 25.71 -1.27
N LEU A 471 14.08 25.11 -0.85
CA LEU A 471 14.06 23.83 -0.15
C LEU A 471 13.62 24.06 1.30
N ILE A 472 12.49 23.45 1.68
CA ILE A 472 11.98 23.49 3.06
C ILE A 472 12.91 22.70 3.98
N GLY A 473 13.34 21.51 3.52
CA GLY A 473 14.19 20.63 4.30
C GLY A 473 14.22 19.20 3.78
N TYR A 474 14.84 18.34 4.57
CA TYR A 474 15.15 16.95 4.25
C TYR A 474 14.45 15.98 5.20
N PHE A 475 13.78 14.95 4.68
CA PHE A 475 13.28 13.83 5.50
C PHE A 475 14.40 12.82 5.76
N ALA A 476 14.44 12.25 6.97
CA ALA A 476 15.33 11.14 7.32
C ALA A 476 14.68 9.80 6.93
N ASP A 477 15.12 9.21 5.81
CA ASP A 477 14.54 7.99 5.26
C ASP A 477 13.00 8.04 5.15
N ASN A 478 12.34 6.87 5.17
CA ASN A 478 10.89 6.73 5.16
C ASN A 478 10.48 5.40 5.80
N GLU A 479 9.55 5.44 6.76
CA GLU A 479 8.90 4.23 7.31
C GLU A 479 9.87 3.12 7.76
N LEU A 480 11.00 3.49 8.36
CA LEU A 480 11.93 2.52 8.95
C LEU A 480 11.22 1.66 10.01
N ALA A 481 11.67 0.41 10.14
CA ALA A 481 11.08 -0.60 11.00
C ALA A 481 11.38 -0.37 12.50
N TRP A 482 10.95 0.75 13.06
CA TRP A 482 11.11 1.07 14.48
C TRP A 482 10.31 0.12 15.39
N ALA A 483 9.15 -0.35 14.91
CA ALA A 483 8.29 -1.33 15.54
C ALA A 483 7.35 -1.96 14.49
N ALA A 484 6.68 -3.04 14.86
CA ALA A 484 5.59 -3.61 14.07
C ALA A 484 4.21 -3.11 14.55
N PRO A 485 3.17 -3.13 13.69
CA PRO A 485 1.80 -2.79 14.11
C PRO A 485 1.29 -3.72 15.22
N GLY A 486 0.48 -3.18 16.13
CA GLY A 486 -0.18 -3.91 17.20
C GLY A 486 0.45 -3.74 18.58
N ASN A 487 -0.05 -4.50 19.57
CA ASN A 487 0.33 -4.36 20.99
C ASN A 487 1.16 -5.55 21.52
N ASP A 488 1.58 -6.47 20.65
CA ASP A 488 2.41 -7.60 21.06
C ASP A 488 3.81 -7.10 21.52
N PRO A 489 4.36 -7.61 22.63
CA PRO A 489 5.68 -7.18 23.09
C PRO A 489 6.78 -7.33 22.03
N LYS A 490 6.76 -8.38 21.20
CA LYS A 490 7.73 -8.55 20.10
C LYS A 490 7.51 -7.56 18.97
N ALA A 491 6.28 -7.09 18.76
CA ALA A 491 6.01 -5.99 17.83
C ALA A 491 6.58 -4.66 18.36
N ARG A 492 6.39 -4.36 19.65
CA ARG A 492 6.83 -3.11 20.30
C ARG A 492 8.33 -3.01 20.55
N TYR A 493 8.97 -4.13 20.88
CA TYR A 493 10.39 -4.22 21.27
C TYR A 493 11.21 -5.02 20.24
N GLY A 494 10.69 -5.17 19.01
CA GLY A 494 11.30 -5.96 17.93
C GLY A 494 12.75 -5.60 17.64
N LEU A 495 13.11 -4.32 17.74
CA LEU A 495 14.49 -3.86 17.55
C LEU A 495 15.44 -4.36 18.66
N ALA A 496 14.98 -4.37 19.91
CA ALA A 496 15.76 -4.88 21.04
C ALA A 496 15.92 -6.41 20.94
N TYR A 497 14.83 -7.13 20.64
CA TYR A 497 14.87 -8.58 20.44
C TYR A 497 15.74 -8.99 19.26
N GLY A 498 15.52 -8.35 18.11
CA GLY A 498 16.31 -8.55 16.90
C GLY A 498 17.78 -8.39 17.20
N THR A 499 18.16 -7.29 17.86
CA THR A 499 19.55 -7.02 18.28
C THR A 499 20.10 -8.11 19.19
N LEU A 500 19.37 -8.53 20.22
CA LEU A 500 19.83 -9.55 21.16
C LEU A 500 19.96 -10.95 20.55
N ARG A 501 19.40 -11.21 19.37
CA ARG A 501 19.62 -12.48 18.66
C ARG A 501 20.86 -12.49 17.77
N LEU A 502 21.51 -11.34 17.57
CA LEU A 502 22.70 -11.22 16.70
C LEU A 502 23.99 -11.61 17.45
N THR A 503 25.06 -11.81 16.70
CA THR A 503 26.42 -12.02 17.21
C THR A 503 27.08 -10.69 17.60
N THR A 504 28.17 -10.76 18.36
CA THR A 504 28.98 -9.61 18.74
C THR A 504 29.77 -8.98 17.58
N ASP A 505 29.71 -9.53 16.36
CA ASP A 505 30.22 -8.85 15.16
C ASP A 505 29.37 -7.62 14.80
N VAL A 506 28.09 -7.61 15.19
CA VAL A 506 27.18 -6.50 14.98
C VAL A 506 27.41 -5.40 16.04
N PRO A 507 27.73 -4.16 15.63
CA PRO A 507 27.94 -3.03 16.54
C PRO A 507 26.80 -2.78 17.54
N ALA A 508 25.54 -2.82 17.10
CA ALA A 508 24.36 -2.67 17.96
C ALA A 508 24.30 -3.73 19.07
N LYS A 509 24.68 -4.98 18.77
CA LYS A 509 24.77 -6.05 19.76
C LYS A 509 25.78 -5.69 20.85
N ARG A 510 26.96 -5.22 20.46
CA ARG A 510 28.00 -4.79 21.42
C ARG A 510 27.55 -3.61 22.26
N ALA A 511 26.87 -2.63 21.65
CA ALA A 511 26.32 -1.47 22.36
C ALA A 511 25.28 -1.91 23.42
N PHE A 512 24.39 -2.84 23.07
CA PHE A 512 23.39 -3.35 24.00
C PHE A 512 24.02 -4.15 25.15
N LEU A 513 24.95 -5.06 24.85
CA LEU A 513 25.65 -5.81 25.90
C LEU A 513 26.46 -4.88 26.82
N LYS A 514 27.07 -3.84 26.28
CA LYS A 514 27.76 -2.82 27.08
C LYS A 514 26.79 -2.11 28.03
N GLN A 515 25.62 -1.68 27.56
CA GLN A 515 24.59 -1.09 28.41
C GLN A 515 24.24 -1.99 29.59
N LEU A 516 24.00 -3.29 29.34
CA LEU A 516 23.64 -4.25 30.39
C LEU A 516 24.81 -4.49 31.36
N ARG A 517 26.03 -4.61 30.86
CA ARG A 517 27.25 -4.78 31.69
C ARG A 517 27.50 -3.59 32.59
N ASP A 518 27.38 -2.38 32.06
CA ASP A 518 27.59 -1.15 32.83
C ASP A 518 26.55 -1.02 33.96
N LYS A 519 25.30 -1.42 33.69
CA LYS A 519 24.21 -1.34 34.67
C LYS A 519 24.30 -2.42 35.76
N TYR A 520 24.53 -3.69 35.39
CA TYR A 520 24.41 -4.82 36.32
C TYR A 520 25.75 -5.35 36.84
N ARG A 521 26.88 -4.90 36.29
CA ARG A 521 28.26 -5.31 36.60
C ARG A 521 28.61 -6.77 36.28
N ASN A 522 27.75 -7.73 36.64
CA ASN A 522 27.94 -9.16 36.40
C ASN A 522 26.62 -9.87 36.02
N GLN A 523 26.73 -11.12 35.56
CA GLN A 523 25.62 -11.93 35.06
C GLN A 523 24.59 -12.28 36.13
N GLU A 524 25.00 -12.36 37.41
CA GLU A 524 24.08 -12.57 38.54
C GLU A 524 23.17 -11.35 38.76
N GLY A 525 23.72 -10.15 38.58
CA GLY A 525 22.97 -8.90 38.61
C GLY A 525 21.85 -8.89 37.57
N LEU A 526 22.18 -9.23 36.33
CA LEU A 526 21.21 -9.32 35.24
C LEU A 526 20.20 -10.46 35.48
N SER A 527 20.66 -11.64 35.88
CA SER A 527 19.81 -12.80 36.19
C SER A 527 18.72 -12.44 37.20
N ARG A 528 19.08 -11.73 38.28
CA ARG A 528 18.09 -11.26 39.27
C ARG A 528 17.15 -10.20 38.71
N ALA A 529 17.67 -9.25 37.93
CA ALA A 529 16.86 -8.16 37.38
C ALA A 529 15.83 -8.66 36.35
N TRP A 530 16.21 -9.63 35.52
CA TRP A 530 15.39 -10.18 34.43
C TRP A 530 14.66 -11.47 34.80
N GLY A 531 14.95 -12.09 35.95
CA GLY A 531 14.31 -13.35 36.34
C GLY A 531 14.73 -14.54 35.46
N ILE A 532 15.95 -14.51 34.94
CA ILE A 532 16.51 -15.56 34.08
C ILE A 532 17.70 -16.23 34.78
N GLU A 533 18.09 -17.40 34.28
CA GLU A 533 19.34 -18.06 34.70
C GLU A 533 20.43 -17.81 33.65
N LEU A 534 21.24 -16.77 33.86
CA LEU A 534 22.40 -16.48 33.02
C LEU A 534 23.67 -16.85 33.78
N THR A 535 24.26 -18.00 33.41
CA THR A 535 25.47 -18.53 34.09
C THR A 535 26.75 -17.81 33.68
N ALA A 536 26.79 -17.22 32.48
CA ALA A 536 27.91 -16.46 31.94
C ALA A 536 27.44 -15.41 30.91
N TRP A 537 28.14 -14.29 30.77
CA TRP A 537 27.76 -13.24 29.81
C TRP A 537 27.86 -13.69 28.36
N GLU A 538 28.78 -14.60 28.10
CA GLU A 538 29.11 -15.18 26.79
C GLU A 538 27.89 -15.85 26.16
N LEU A 539 26.96 -16.39 26.96
CA LEU A 539 25.70 -16.95 26.44
C LEU A 539 24.80 -15.90 25.76
N MET A 540 24.93 -14.63 26.16
CA MET A 540 24.26 -13.53 25.47
C MET A 540 25.06 -13.06 24.25
N GLU A 541 26.32 -13.46 24.06
CA GLU A 541 27.10 -13.11 22.86
C GLU A 541 26.80 -14.04 21.69
N ASP A 542 26.32 -15.25 21.98
CA ASP A 542 25.95 -16.26 21.00
C ASP A 542 24.74 -15.84 20.13
N PRO A 543 24.74 -16.21 18.84
CA PRO A 543 23.60 -15.98 17.96
C PRO A 543 22.39 -16.77 18.44
N GLY A 544 21.21 -16.15 18.33
CA GLY A 544 19.94 -16.77 18.66
C GLY A 544 19.54 -16.70 20.13
N PHE A 545 20.27 -15.97 20.99
CA PHE A 545 19.85 -15.74 22.38
C PHE A 545 18.41 -15.21 22.46
N GLU A 546 17.56 -15.93 23.21
CA GLU A 546 16.15 -15.61 23.37
C GLU A 546 15.91 -14.83 24.65
N ALA A 547 15.89 -13.50 24.53
CA ALA A 547 15.64 -12.64 25.67
C ALA A 547 14.18 -12.75 26.17
N PRO A 548 13.93 -12.63 27.50
CA PRO A 548 12.59 -12.77 28.06
C PRO A 548 11.65 -11.64 27.58
N LEU A 549 10.34 -11.90 27.58
CA LEU A 549 9.36 -10.83 27.33
C LEU A 549 9.24 -9.91 28.55
N PRO A 550 8.84 -8.62 28.38
CA PRO A 550 8.43 -7.76 29.48
C PRO A 550 7.53 -8.50 30.47
N ASN A 551 7.94 -8.49 31.74
CA ASN A 551 7.24 -9.13 32.84
C ASN A 551 7.09 -8.13 33.99
N PRO A 552 5.88 -7.88 34.51
CA PRO A 552 5.67 -7.01 35.66
C PRO A 552 6.48 -7.38 36.92
N GLU A 553 6.82 -8.66 37.12
CA GLU A 553 7.66 -9.13 38.23
C GLU A 553 9.14 -8.76 38.04
N HIS A 554 9.54 -8.53 36.79
CA HIS A 554 10.89 -8.17 36.37
C HIS A 554 10.86 -6.92 35.47
N PRO A 555 10.44 -5.76 36.01
CA PRO A 555 10.20 -4.55 35.21
C PRO A 555 11.46 -3.99 34.54
N GLU A 556 12.63 -4.41 35.00
CA GLU A 556 13.90 -4.01 34.41
C GLU A 556 14.10 -4.54 32.97
N ILE A 557 13.45 -5.65 32.58
CA ILE A 557 13.47 -6.15 31.20
C ILE A 557 12.98 -5.06 30.24
N GLU A 558 11.81 -4.51 30.53
CA GLU A 558 11.18 -3.50 29.69
C GLU A 558 11.99 -2.19 29.71
N ARG A 559 12.46 -1.77 30.90
CA ARG A 559 13.28 -0.56 31.04
C ARG A 559 14.59 -0.65 30.26
N ASP A 560 15.23 -1.82 30.24
CA ASP A 560 16.45 -2.03 29.47
C ASP A 560 16.19 -2.00 27.96
N TYR A 561 15.04 -2.51 27.51
CA TYR A 561 14.64 -2.48 26.10
C TYR A 561 14.29 -1.07 25.63
N GLN A 562 13.57 -0.32 26.46
CA GLN A 562 13.27 1.09 26.22
C GLN A 562 14.56 1.91 26.18
N HIS A 563 15.46 1.73 27.14
CA HIS A 563 16.74 2.46 27.16
C HIS A 563 17.59 2.17 25.92
N PHE A 564 17.70 0.90 25.51
CA PHE A 564 18.45 0.54 24.31
C PHE A 564 17.86 1.17 23.05
N GLN A 565 16.53 1.09 22.85
CA GLN A 565 15.87 1.70 21.70
C GLN A 565 16.02 3.22 21.67
N GLN A 566 16.00 3.88 22.83
CA GLN A 566 16.27 5.31 22.94
C GLN A 566 17.68 5.64 22.47
N VAL A 567 18.72 4.96 23.00
CA VAL A 567 20.12 5.20 22.62
C VAL A 567 20.35 4.88 21.13
N PHE A 568 19.71 3.84 20.62
CA PHE A 568 19.73 3.49 19.19
C PHE A 568 19.18 4.63 18.35
N ALA A 569 17.98 5.11 18.66
CA ALA A 569 17.33 6.18 17.93
C ALA A 569 18.09 7.51 18.03
N GLU A 570 18.61 7.85 19.21
CA GLU A 570 19.46 9.02 19.41
C GLU A 570 20.71 8.95 18.52
N THR A 571 21.37 7.80 18.47
CA THR A 571 22.58 7.63 17.64
C THR A 571 22.26 7.78 16.15
N TYR A 572 21.13 7.21 15.70
CA TYR A 572 20.65 7.35 14.31
C TYR A 572 20.40 8.83 13.95
N PHE A 573 19.51 9.51 14.67
CA PHE A 573 19.14 10.89 14.34
C PHE A 573 20.27 11.89 14.54
N LYS A 574 21.11 11.70 15.57
CA LYS A 574 22.29 12.53 15.80
C LYS A 574 23.26 12.46 14.63
N THR A 575 23.51 11.26 14.09
CA THR A 575 24.42 11.07 12.95
C THR A 575 23.96 11.84 11.72
N ILE A 576 22.64 11.83 11.45
CA ILE A 576 22.04 12.58 10.34
C ILE A 576 22.11 14.09 10.61
N ALA A 577 21.71 14.53 11.80
CA ALA A 577 21.71 15.94 12.16
C ALA A 577 23.11 16.56 12.12
N ASP A 578 24.13 15.86 12.63
CA ASP A 578 25.52 16.31 12.59
C ASP A 578 26.02 16.44 11.15
N SER A 579 25.67 15.49 10.28
CA SER A 579 26.04 15.53 8.86
C SER A 579 25.34 16.68 8.12
N LEU A 580 24.03 16.88 8.34
CA LEU A 580 23.29 18.00 7.77
C LEU A 580 23.83 19.34 8.23
N LYS A 581 24.17 19.48 9.51
CA LYS A 581 24.77 20.71 10.05
C LYS A 581 26.07 21.09 9.33
N TRP A 582 26.84 20.13 8.84
CA TRP A 582 28.04 20.39 8.07
C TRP A 582 27.74 20.75 6.61
N HIS A 583 26.86 19.99 5.95
CA HIS A 583 26.65 20.10 4.50
C HIS A 583 25.54 21.09 4.09
N ALA A 584 24.50 21.27 4.90
CA ALA A 584 23.33 22.11 4.65
C ALA A 584 22.81 22.76 5.95
N PRO A 585 23.60 23.64 6.60
CA PRO A 585 23.29 24.18 7.94
C PRO A 585 22.04 25.05 8.02
N ASN A 586 21.48 25.47 6.88
CA ASN A 586 20.34 26.38 6.80
C ASN A 586 19.00 25.65 6.58
N HIS A 587 19.02 24.33 6.41
CA HIS A 587 17.84 23.52 6.04
C HIS A 587 17.32 22.70 7.19
N LEU A 588 16.01 22.49 7.22
CA LEU A 588 15.34 21.73 8.28
C LEU A 588 15.56 20.22 8.11
N LEU A 589 15.77 19.53 9.23
CA LEU A 589 15.58 18.08 9.31
C LEU A 589 14.11 17.79 9.66
N LEU A 590 13.39 17.22 8.69
CA LEU A 590 11.93 17.07 8.70
C LEU A 590 11.43 15.79 9.38
N GLY A 591 12.31 15.05 10.06
CA GLY A 591 11.96 13.83 10.80
C GLY A 591 11.84 12.58 9.92
N GLY A 592 11.36 11.48 10.53
CA GLY A 592 11.48 10.10 10.00
C GLY A 592 10.29 9.52 9.23
N ARG A 593 9.23 10.30 8.95
CA ARG A 593 8.04 9.85 8.20
C ARG A 593 7.46 8.53 8.75
N TYR A 594 7.09 8.53 10.02
CA TYR A 594 6.67 7.31 10.71
C TYR A 594 5.31 6.80 10.23
N ALA A 595 5.24 5.57 9.72
CA ALA A 595 4.00 4.78 9.64
C ALA A 595 3.74 4.00 10.92
N VAL A 596 4.80 3.42 11.50
CA VAL A 596 4.81 2.81 12.84
C VAL A 596 6.02 3.39 13.57
N SER A 597 5.85 3.71 14.85
CA SER A 597 6.91 4.33 15.67
C SER A 597 6.90 3.82 17.09
N THR A 598 7.94 4.16 17.83
CA THR A 598 8.04 3.98 19.27
C THR A 598 8.15 5.33 19.96
N PRO A 599 7.68 5.47 21.22
CA PRO A 599 7.90 6.67 22.01
C PRO A 599 9.38 7.08 22.07
N GLU A 600 10.30 6.12 22.11
CA GLU A 600 11.74 6.40 22.15
C GLU A 600 12.25 6.98 20.83
N ALA A 601 11.83 6.41 19.69
CA ALA A 601 12.22 6.92 18.38
C ALA A 601 11.68 8.33 18.15
N VAL A 602 10.42 8.60 18.51
CA VAL A 602 9.80 9.92 18.38
C VAL A 602 10.47 10.94 19.30
N LYS A 603 10.82 10.55 20.53
CA LYS A 603 11.54 11.42 21.46
C LYS A 603 12.95 11.75 20.95
N ALA A 604 13.71 10.78 20.45
CA ALA A 604 15.00 11.02 19.84
C ALA A 604 14.90 11.93 18.60
N CYS A 605 13.89 11.69 17.74
CA CYS A 605 13.60 12.57 16.62
C CYS A 605 13.31 13.99 17.07
N ALA A 606 12.54 14.19 18.14
CA ALA A 606 12.26 15.52 18.69
C ALA A 606 13.54 16.25 19.17
N GLU A 607 14.53 15.53 19.70
CA GLU A 607 15.79 16.13 20.15
C GLU A 607 16.63 16.66 18.98
N PHE A 608 16.75 15.89 17.90
CA PHE A 608 17.68 16.19 16.80
C PHE A 608 17.03 16.79 15.55
N CYS A 609 15.73 16.61 15.36
CA CYS A 609 15.01 17.11 14.18
C CYS A 609 14.28 18.42 14.48
N ASP A 610 14.10 19.23 13.44
CA ASP A 610 13.35 20.49 13.52
C ASP A 610 11.84 20.26 13.49
N VAL A 611 11.41 19.19 12.81
CA VAL A 611 10.00 18.79 12.64
C VAL A 611 9.85 17.28 12.84
N LEU A 612 8.77 16.86 13.48
CA LEU A 612 8.34 15.46 13.52
C LEU A 612 7.45 15.15 12.33
N SER A 613 7.71 14.07 11.59
CA SER A 613 6.87 13.68 10.44
C SER A 613 6.25 12.29 10.58
N PHE A 614 4.99 12.19 10.17
CA PHE A 614 4.19 10.97 10.27
C PHE A 614 3.37 10.73 9.00
N ASN A 615 3.27 9.46 8.61
CA ASN A 615 2.41 8.97 7.54
C ASN A 615 1.10 8.50 8.18
N PHE A 616 0.04 9.31 8.07
CA PHE A 616 -1.26 9.04 8.68
C PHE A 616 -2.27 8.59 7.64
N TYR A 617 -2.37 7.28 7.47
CA TYR A 617 -3.43 6.63 6.70
C TYR A 617 -4.70 6.41 7.55
N THR A 618 -5.26 7.50 8.06
CA THR A 618 -6.45 7.54 8.94
C THR A 618 -7.47 8.59 8.50
N LEU A 619 -8.71 8.55 9.02
CA LEU A 619 -9.75 9.53 8.67
C LEU A 619 -9.47 10.94 9.21
N LYS A 620 -8.72 11.04 10.32
CA LYS A 620 -8.17 12.29 10.86
C LYS A 620 -6.80 12.02 11.50
N PRO A 621 -5.89 13.00 11.55
CA PRO A 621 -4.56 12.81 12.14
C PRO A 621 -4.57 12.25 13.55
N GLN A 622 -5.55 12.66 14.37
CA GLN A 622 -5.67 12.27 15.78
C GLN A 622 -5.99 10.79 15.99
N ASP A 623 -6.42 10.07 14.95
CA ASP A 623 -6.60 8.62 15.01
C ASP A 623 -5.29 7.86 14.77
N GLY A 624 -4.26 8.53 14.23
CA GLY A 624 -2.96 7.92 13.91
C GLY A 624 -1.93 8.04 15.03
N TYR A 625 -2.07 8.99 15.95
CA TYR A 625 -1.14 9.17 17.07
C TYR A 625 -1.77 9.94 18.24
N ASP A 626 -1.24 9.73 19.45
CA ASP A 626 -1.62 10.49 20.64
C ASP A 626 -0.96 11.88 20.66
N PHE A 627 -1.73 12.90 20.27
CA PHE A 627 -1.26 14.28 20.26
C PHE A 627 -1.00 14.87 21.65
N ALA A 628 -1.56 14.30 22.73
CA ALA A 628 -1.21 14.74 24.08
C ALA A 628 0.26 14.38 24.39
N ARG A 629 0.71 13.20 23.95
CA ARG A 629 2.12 12.79 24.05
C ARG A 629 3.05 13.64 23.19
N LEU A 630 2.63 13.99 21.98
CA LEU A 630 3.42 14.88 21.14
C LEU A 630 3.55 16.27 21.78
N ALA A 631 2.49 16.77 22.43
CA ALA A 631 2.52 18.07 23.11
C ALA A 631 3.57 18.13 24.22
N GLU A 632 3.90 17.00 24.88
CA GLU A 632 4.98 16.91 25.87
C GLU A 632 6.37 17.15 25.24
N LEU A 633 6.55 16.90 23.94
CA LEU A 633 7.80 17.10 23.21
C LEU A 633 7.97 18.53 22.65
N ASP A 634 6.88 19.31 22.62
CA ASP A 634 6.80 20.66 22.08
C ASP A 634 7.54 20.88 20.74
N LYS A 635 7.20 20.06 19.73
CA LYS A 635 7.76 20.16 18.37
C LYS A 635 6.67 20.31 17.31
N PRO A 636 6.95 21.00 16.19
CA PRO A 636 6.02 21.02 15.06
C PRO A 636 5.90 19.64 14.43
N VAL A 637 4.71 19.34 13.89
CA VAL A 637 4.37 18.08 13.25
C VAL A 637 4.02 18.32 11.78
N LEU A 638 4.56 17.51 10.88
CA LEU A 638 4.18 17.47 9.47
C LEU A 638 3.50 16.13 9.19
N VAL A 639 2.27 16.16 8.69
CA VAL A 639 1.67 14.94 8.12
C VAL A 639 2.31 14.75 6.75
N SER A 640 3.25 13.81 6.64
CA SER A 640 4.08 13.60 5.45
C SER A 640 3.39 12.75 4.38
N GLU A 641 2.39 11.95 4.75
CA GLU A 641 1.51 11.21 3.86
C GLU A 641 0.12 11.06 4.47
N PHE A 642 -0.92 11.23 3.66
CA PHE A 642 -2.27 10.74 3.89
C PHE A 642 -2.94 10.53 2.54
N GLN A 643 -3.93 9.63 2.48
CA GLN A 643 -4.68 9.37 1.26
C GLN A 643 -6.07 8.81 1.53
N PHE A 644 -6.96 8.95 0.55
CA PHE A 644 -8.25 8.27 0.48
C PHE A 644 -8.45 7.76 -0.94
N GLY A 645 -8.70 6.46 -1.08
CA GLY A 645 -8.94 5.84 -2.37
C GLY A 645 -10.24 5.06 -2.38
N SER A 646 -10.65 4.63 -3.57
CA SER A 646 -11.86 3.84 -3.80
C SER A 646 -11.59 2.80 -4.88
N ARG A 647 -12.59 2.00 -5.26
CA ARG A 647 -12.43 0.92 -6.28
C ARG A 647 -13.28 1.12 -7.53
N ASP A 648 -13.87 2.30 -7.70
CA ASP A 648 -14.86 2.61 -8.74
C ASP A 648 -14.30 3.42 -9.92
N ARG A 649 -12.97 3.55 -10.05
CA ARG A 649 -12.30 4.30 -11.14
C ARG A 649 -11.19 3.53 -11.88
N GLY A 650 -11.17 2.21 -11.78
CA GLY A 650 -10.35 1.35 -12.66
C GLY A 650 -9.26 0.56 -11.95
N PRO A 651 -8.33 1.18 -11.21
CA PRO A 651 -7.40 0.46 -10.34
C PRO A 651 -8.14 -0.40 -9.29
N PHE A 652 -7.49 -1.46 -8.82
CA PHE A 652 -8.17 -2.53 -8.08
C PHE A 652 -8.05 -2.41 -6.57
N TRP A 653 -7.06 -1.65 -6.11
CA TRP A 653 -6.81 -1.41 -4.70
C TRP A 653 -7.27 0.01 -4.33
N PRO A 654 -7.83 0.25 -3.14
CA PRO A 654 -8.22 1.59 -2.68
C PRO A 654 -7.09 2.33 -1.95
N GLY A 655 -5.88 1.77 -1.92
CA GLY A 655 -4.82 2.25 -1.03
C GLY A 655 -4.97 1.76 0.41
N PRO A 656 -4.16 2.29 1.35
CA PRO A 656 -4.22 1.92 2.76
C PRO A 656 -5.54 2.27 3.47
N LEU A 657 -6.31 3.21 2.92
CA LEU A 657 -7.55 3.71 3.49
C LEU A 657 -8.61 3.89 2.39
N GLU A 658 -9.70 3.13 2.52
CA GLU A 658 -10.78 3.07 1.54
C GLU A 658 -11.96 3.97 1.97
N VAL A 659 -12.44 4.76 1.03
CA VAL A 659 -13.79 5.34 1.04
C VAL A 659 -14.65 4.60 0.02
N ALA A 660 -15.97 4.64 0.19
CA ALA A 660 -16.87 3.80 -0.59
C ALA A 660 -16.81 4.08 -2.10
N ARG A 661 -16.68 5.34 -2.51
CA ARG A 661 -16.70 5.79 -3.91
C ARG A 661 -15.81 7.01 -4.12
N GLU A 662 -15.48 7.29 -5.37
CA GLU A 662 -14.69 8.46 -5.79
C GLU A 662 -15.25 9.78 -5.22
N GLU A 663 -16.56 9.96 -5.24
CA GLU A 663 -17.23 11.15 -4.70
C GLU A 663 -17.04 11.36 -3.18
N ASP A 664 -16.70 10.30 -2.44
CA ASP A 664 -16.50 10.35 -1.00
C ASP A 664 -15.06 10.76 -0.62
N ARG A 665 -14.12 10.76 -1.59
CA ARG A 665 -12.72 11.15 -1.37
C ARG A 665 -12.57 12.64 -1.04
N GLY A 666 -13.33 13.49 -1.73
CA GLY A 666 -13.31 14.95 -1.53
C GLY A 666 -13.72 15.37 -0.11
N PRO A 667 -14.89 14.92 0.39
CA PRO A 667 -15.30 15.12 1.78
C PRO A 667 -14.29 14.58 2.80
N ALA A 668 -13.71 13.40 2.56
CA ALA A 668 -12.69 12.83 3.44
C ALA A 668 -11.43 13.71 3.50
N TYR A 669 -10.92 14.18 2.35
CA TYR A 669 -9.80 15.12 2.27
C TYR A 669 -10.07 16.40 3.07
N GLY A 670 -11.23 17.04 2.85
CA GLY A 670 -11.59 18.28 3.55
C GLY A 670 -11.72 18.09 5.06
N ASN A 671 -12.29 16.97 5.51
CA ASN A 671 -12.40 16.65 6.93
C ASN A 671 -11.04 16.41 7.58
N PHE A 672 -10.15 15.67 6.90
CA PHE A 672 -8.78 15.45 7.36
C PHE A 672 -8.01 16.77 7.49
N LEU A 673 -8.04 17.61 6.45
CA LEU A 673 -7.33 18.88 6.45
C LEU A 673 -7.87 19.85 7.51
N LYS A 674 -9.19 19.88 7.73
CA LYS A 674 -9.81 20.66 8.82
C LYS A 674 -9.33 20.18 10.19
N ALA A 675 -9.27 18.86 10.42
CA ALA A 675 -8.78 18.28 11.67
C ALA A 675 -7.27 18.52 11.87
N ALA A 676 -6.50 18.50 10.78
CA ALA A 676 -5.08 18.82 10.77
C ALA A 676 -4.83 20.29 11.14
N LEU A 677 -5.54 21.23 10.48
CA LEU A 677 -5.40 22.66 10.76
C LEU A 677 -5.88 23.01 12.17
N ALA A 678 -6.88 22.32 12.73
CA ALA A 678 -7.35 22.57 14.09
C ALA A 678 -6.29 22.23 15.17
N GLN A 679 -5.32 21.36 14.86
CA GLN A 679 -4.24 21.00 15.77
C GLN A 679 -3.10 22.04 15.69
N PRO A 680 -2.80 22.81 16.77
CA PRO A 680 -1.76 23.84 16.78
C PRO A 680 -0.34 23.34 16.47
N MET A 681 -0.06 22.05 16.67
CA MET A 681 1.25 21.48 16.38
C MET A 681 1.46 21.14 14.91
N ILE A 682 0.39 20.89 14.14
CA ILE A 682 0.52 20.49 12.74
C ILE A 682 0.80 21.73 11.89
N VAL A 683 1.90 21.68 11.13
CA VAL A 683 2.38 22.76 10.25
C VAL A 683 2.17 22.47 8.75
N GLY A 684 1.63 21.30 8.41
CA GLY A 684 1.33 20.93 7.04
C GLY A 684 0.76 19.52 6.90
N ALA A 685 0.25 19.23 5.70
CA ALA A 685 -0.22 17.92 5.30
C ALA A 685 0.09 17.66 3.82
N HIS A 686 0.72 16.52 3.54
CA HIS A 686 1.15 16.12 2.20
C HIS A 686 0.34 14.92 1.71
N TRP A 687 -0.33 15.08 0.57
CA TRP A 687 -1.10 14.03 -0.08
C TRP A 687 -0.19 12.99 -0.73
N PHE A 688 -0.47 11.70 -0.52
CA PHE A 688 0.15 10.61 -1.26
C PHE A 688 -0.90 9.98 -2.20
N GLN A 689 -0.89 10.21 -3.50
CA GLN A 689 0.16 10.87 -4.32
C GLN A 689 -0.44 11.53 -5.57
N TYR A 690 0.40 12.06 -6.46
CA TYR A 690 -0.05 12.76 -7.67
C TYR A 690 -0.84 11.86 -8.63
N LEU A 691 -0.30 10.68 -8.95
CA LEU A 691 -0.79 9.77 -10.00
C LEU A 691 -1.41 8.49 -9.41
N ASP A 692 -2.49 8.01 -10.03
CA ASP A 692 -2.99 6.66 -9.80
C ASP A 692 -1.94 5.60 -10.15
N GLN A 693 -1.85 4.57 -9.33
CA GLN A 693 -0.88 3.51 -9.60
C GLN A 693 -1.38 2.64 -10.77
N PRO A 694 -0.47 2.02 -11.55
CA PRO A 694 -0.86 1.11 -12.63
C PRO A 694 -1.78 0.02 -12.10
N ALA A 695 -2.93 -0.20 -12.74
CA ALA A 695 -3.88 -1.23 -12.30
C ALA A 695 -3.25 -2.65 -12.29
N SER A 696 -2.18 -2.87 -13.06
CA SER A 696 -1.37 -4.09 -13.08
C SER A 696 -0.23 -4.13 -12.06
N GLY A 697 -0.15 -3.17 -11.14
CA GLY A 697 0.86 -3.11 -10.08
C GLY A 697 2.09 -2.30 -10.47
N ARG A 698 2.48 -1.36 -9.62
CA ARG A 698 3.74 -0.60 -9.76
C ARG A 698 4.96 -1.49 -9.55
N LEU A 699 6.12 -1.08 -10.06
CA LEU A 699 7.35 -1.87 -10.02
C LEU A 699 7.77 -2.28 -8.60
N LEU A 700 7.66 -1.36 -7.65
CA LEU A 700 8.23 -1.50 -6.30
C LEU A 700 7.67 -2.69 -5.52
N ASP A 701 6.35 -2.80 -5.39
CA ASP A 701 5.66 -3.73 -4.48
C ASP A 701 4.33 -4.27 -5.05
N GLY A 702 3.99 -3.89 -6.29
CA GLY A 702 2.76 -4.32 -6.95
C GLY A 702 1.52 -3.54 -6.52
N GLU A 703 1.64 -2.47 -5.72
CA GLU A 703 0.50 -1.61 -5.43
C GLU A 703 -0.15 -1.08 -6.72
N ASN A 704 -1.49 -1.15 -6.76
CA ASN A 704 -2.31 -0.85 -7.93
C ASN A 704 -3.57 -0.05 -7.54
N GLY A 705 -3.32 1.00 -6.77
CA GLY A 705 -4.31 1.82 -6.11
C GLY A 705 -4.91 2.96 -6.93
N HIS A 706 -6.21 3.21 -6.72
CA HIS A 706 -6.88 4.44 -7.14
C HIS A 706 -6.87 5.44 -5.99
N LEU A 707 -5.88 6.33 -6.02
CA LEU A 707 -5.53 7.25 -4.93
C LEU A 707 -4.86 8.54 -5.44
N GLY A 708 -4.66 8.67 -6.76
CA GLY A 708 -4.07 9.83 -7.40
C GLY A 708 -5.01 11.03 -7.47
N LEU A 709 -4.44 12.22 -7.68
CA LEU A 709 -5.17 13.40 -8.13
C LEU A 709 -5.48 13.30 -9.63
N VAL A 710 -4.62 12.61 -10.38
CA VAL A 710 -4.77 12.31 -11.81
C VAL A 710 -4.75 10.81 -12.07
N ALA A 711 -5.50 10.37 -13.06
CA ALA A 711 -5.52 9.00 -13.56
C ALA A 711 -4.25 8.67 -14.36
N ILE A 712 -4.03 7.38 -14.65
CA ILE A 712 -2.94 6.89 -15.55
C ILE A 712 -2.93 7.58 -16.93
N THR A 713 -4.05 8.17 -17.35
CA THR A 713 -4.23 8.93 -18.59
C THR A 713 -3.91 10.42 -18.47
N ASP A 714 -3.31 10.85 -17.35
CA ASP A 714 -3.05 12.25 -17.02
C ASP A 714 -4.30 13.13 -16.92
N MET A 715 -5.49 12.52 -16.80
CA MET A 715 -6.73 13.25 -16.57
C MET A 715 -6.95 13.45 -15.06
N PRO A 716 -7.18 14.69 -14.59
CA PRO A 716 -7.58 14.92 -13.21
C PRO A 716 -8.98 14.36 -12.95
N TYR A 717 -9.22 13.96 -11.70
CA TYR A 717 -10.56 13.63 -11.22
C TYR A 717 -11.31 14.91 -10.83
N PRO A 718 -12.24 15.43 -11.67
CA PRO A 718 -12.68 16.82 -11.55
C PRO A 718 -13.44 17.12 -10.25
N GLY A 719 -14.30 16.19 -9.80
CA GLY A 719 -15.04 16.34 -8.54
C GLY A 719 -14.11 16.34 -7.33
N PHE A 720 -13.13 15.44 -7.32
CA PHE A 720 -12.14 15.35 -6.24
C PHE A 720 -11.20 16.55 -6.22
N VAL A 721 -10.64 16.95 -7.37
CA VAL A 721 -9.72 18.10 -7.48
C VAL A 721 -10.41 19.41 -7.11
N ASP A 722 -11.67 19.62 -7.48
CA ASP A 722 -12.43 20.80 -7.04
C ASP A 722 -12.64 20.81 -5.51
N ALA A 723 -12.93 19.66 -4.90
CA ALA A 723 -13.05 19.53 -3.45
C ALA A 723 -11.71 19.76 -2.72
N VAL A 724 -10.61 19.23 -3.24
CA VAL A 724 -9.24 19.47 -2.78
C VAL A 724 -8.93 20.97 -2.82
N ARG A 725 -9.17 21.61 -3.96
CA ARG A 725 -8.98 23.04 -4.14
C ARG A 725 -9.75 23.86 -3.12
N LYS A 726 -11.05 23.60 -2.97
CA LYS A 726 -11.90 24.29 -1.99
C LYS A 726 -11.37 24.14 -0.57
N SER A 727 -10.95 22.92 -0.21
CA SER A 727 -10.42 22.61 1.13
C SER A 727 -9.09 23.32 1.39
N ASN A 728 -8.17 23.34 0.42
CA ASN A 728 -6.90 24.05 0.51
C ASN A 728 -7.10 25.56 0.69
N LEU A 729 -7.95 26.17 -0.14
CA LEU A 729 -8.27 27.60 -0.03
C LEU A 729 -8.94 27.94 1.30
N GLN A 730 -9.83 27.07 1.78
CA GLN A 730 -10.46 27.24 3.08
C GLN A 730 -9.44 27.16 4.22
N ALA A 731 -8.50 26.22 4.17
CA ALA A 731 -7.44 26.09 5.17
C ALA A 731 -6.56 27.35 5.23
N VAL A 732 -6.13 27.85 4.08
CA VAL A 732 -5.35 29.09 3.96
C VAL A 732 -6.14 30.30 4.48
N SER A 733 -7.42 30.42 4.11
CA SER A 733 -8.29 31.50 4.58
C SER A 733 -8.54 31.45 6.09
N GLN A 734 -8.71 30.25 6.65
CA GLN A 734 -8.89 30.06 8.09
C GLN A 734 -7.61 30.46 8.85
N LEU A 735 -6.43 30.07 8.36
CA LEU A 735 -5.16 30.46 8.95
C LEU A 735 -4.95 31.98 8.90
N ARG A 736 -5.26 32.63 7.77
CA ARG A 736 -5.26 34.10 7.66
C ARG A 736 -6.15 34.75 8.72
N THR A 737 -7.38 34.27 8.87
CA THR A 737 -8.32 34.79 9.87
C THR A 737 -7.80 34.61 11.30
N GLN A 738 -7.02 33.55 11.57
CA GLN A 738 -6.38 33.37 12.88
C GLN A 738 -5.24 34.36 13.12
N LEU A 739 -4.47 34.68 12.09
CA LEU A 739 -3.33 35.61 12.15
C LEU A 739 -3.73 37.08 12.25
N GLU A 740 -4.88 37.46 11.68
CA GLU A 740 -5.39 38.84 11.68
C GLU A 740 -6.18 39.20 12.95
N LYS A 741 -6.55 38.22 13.78
CA LYS A 741 -7.21 38.49 15.06
C LYS A 741 -6.28 39.27 15.98
N PRO A 742 -6.75 40.35 16.63
CA PRO A 742 -5.98 41.00 17.69
C PRO A 742 -5.66 39.96 18.78
N ALA A 743 -4.42 39.98 19.28
CA ALA A 743 -4.06 39.19 20.45
C ALA A 743 -5.02 39.55 21.60
N PRO A 744 -5.55 38.56 22.33
CA PRO A 744 -6.50 38.79 23.43
C PRO A 744 -5.92 39.63 24.57
#